data_AF-A0A8J3AMP7-F1
#
_entry.id   AF-A0A8J3AMP7-F1
#
_cell.length_a   1.000
_cell.length_b   1.000
_cell.length_c   1.000
_cell.angle_alpha   90.00
_cell.angle_beta   90.00
_cell.angle_gamma   90.00
#
_symmetry.space_group_name_H-M   'P 1'
#
loop_
_entity.id
_entity.type
_entity.pdbx_description
1 polymer ?
#
loop_
_entity_poly.entity_id
_entity_poly.type
_entity_poly.pdbx_seq_one_letter_code
_entity_poly.pdbx_strand_id
1 'polypeptide(L)'
;MNSSRKTFTLNSKVILAILVPLLTLLFIESIYREQLLKVWIWIKEFPLNFTFEYLILFVCMNSFYFLKKRAYLFMQSILFLIFSFFALASLVKTQKRGEPIVPSDFLLRNEALNISQYISIEGLYFTIGILLIVTLIGFIVSFLLKKDKESKKVNFISSIISILLACFLIGGIPFNLYSHLKIESIGWSQKVNSLTNGSVLGFVLNSINSSIKEPSNYTKKTIDSIMESSKSTKSNETNEQKPNVLFIQSEAFFDPTVLGENVFKNDPLPYFHSLQKEHTTGQMITPVYGGGTINTELEILTGLSTNFIPSVSLGFQNYINKPVNSAARIVRDQGYTATSIHTYHSWFYHREELYQKLGFNSFQTRETFTKAQLSDTTKFISDTEISKRIIQTIKDTPTPDYIYSVTMENHGPYDQPKKQFNDSATNLPLEEGNKKILNTYAHNLVNIDHALKLLIESLKKLDEPTIVVFYGDHLPMLGDEMSVYLDANYIKNAETKADYIKMHTVPLLIWSNTLQKQSPIEISSNFLTPYVFDLANIKMNTNFSYLADSIHNGQTKILPSKFQKNSKESTKFLMNYEILQYDVLKGKQYLYQNENELKNLSYFLGNPNFTVKDVSPKVLNAKESKQLVTITGTGFSNLTKVKVNNQMIGLSSRTPTKIQFFITKKYFEKAKDISIKVYMSDTLKNVVDGPELKLSVK
;
A
#
# COMPACT_ATOMS: atom_id res chain seq x y z
N MET A 1 -28.66 -69.71 21.23
CA MET A 1 -28.34 -68.57 20.35
C MET A 1 -29.36 -67.46 20.60
N ASN A 2 -28.95 -66.36 21.22
CA ASN A 2 -29.69 -65.09 21.12
C ASN A 2 -28.63 -63.99 21.12
N SER A 3 -28.12 -63.70 19.92
CA SER A 3 -27.14 -62.64 19.71
C SER A 3 -27.80 -61.31 20.05
N SER A 4 -27.37 -60.66 21.13
CA SER A 4 -27.72 -59.26 21.35
C SER A 4 -27.13 -58.46 20.19
N ARG A 5 -27.95 -58.12 19.19
CA ARG A 5 -27.62 -57.10 18.20
C ARG A 5 -27.45 -55.80 18.97
N LYS A 6 -26.22 -55.46 19.34
CA LYS A 6 -25.84 -54.10 19.74
C LYS A 6 -26.08 -53.24 18.49
N THR A 7 -27.25 -52.63 18.40
CA THR A 7 -27.50 -51.58 17.42
C THR A 7 -26.53 -50.45 17.76
N PHE A 8 -25.52 -50.30 16.91
CA PHE A 8 -24.55 -49.20 16.97
C PHE A 8 -25.32 -47.92 16.64
N THR A 9 -25.98 -47.33 17.63
CA THR A 9 -26.60 -46.01 17.47
C THR A 9 -25.46 -45.00 17.51
N LEU A 10 -25.16 -44.43 16.34
CA LEU A 10 -24.12 -43.43 16.20
C LEU A 10 -24.47 -42.25 17.12
N ASN A 11 -23.55 -41.92 18.04
CA ASN A 11 -23.76 -40.84 19.00
C ASN A 11 -24.07 -39.54 18.23
N SER A 12 -25.16 -38.86 18.57
CA SER A 12 -25.58 -37.64 17.85
C SER A 12 -24.50 -36.55 17.87
N LYS A 13 -23.62 -36.54 18.89
CA LYS A 13 -22.44 -35.67 18.94
C LYS A 13 -21.42 -35.97 17.84
N VAL A 14 -21.25 -37.23 17.45
CA VAL A 14 -20.36 -37.64 16.35
C VAL A 14 -20.93 -37.21 15.00
N ILE A 15 -22.25 -37.36 14.81
CA ILE A 15 -22.93 -36.86 13.61
C ILE A 15 -22.74 -35.34 13.48
N LEU A 16 -22.95 -34.60 14.57
CA LEU A 16 -22.78 -33.15 14.60
C LEU A 16 -21.31 -32.74 14.37
N ALA A 17 -20.34 -33.51 14.86
CA ALA A 17 -18.92 -33.27 14.62
C ALA A 17 -18.50 -33.35 13.15
N ILE A 18 -19.26 -34.08 12.32
CA ILE A 18 -19.04 -34.20 10.88
C ILE A 18 -19.88 -33.17 10.11
N LEU A 19 -21.17 -33.05 10.45
CA LEU A 19 -22.10 -32.20 9.71
C LEU A 19 -21.87 -30.71 9.94
N VAL A 20 -21.56 -30.28 11.17
CA VAL A 20 -21.45 -28.85 11.48
C VAL A 20 -20.28 -28.18 10.72
N PRO A 21 -19.07 -28.76 10.64
CA PRO A 21 -18.01 -28.23 9.80
C PRO A 21 -18.37 -28.19 8.31
N LEU A 22 -19.08 -29.20 7.79
CA LEU A 22 -19.53 -29.22 6.39
C LEU A 22 -20.53 -28.11 6.09
N LEU A 23 -21.53 -27.94 6.96
CA LEU A 23 -22.52 -26.86 6.84
C LEU A 23 -21.85 -25.49 6.97
N THR A 24 -20.86 -25.36 7.86
CA THR A 24 -20.06 -24.14 8.01
C THR A 24 -19.33 -23.83 6.72
N LEU A 25 -18.62 -24.81 6.12
CA LEU A 25 -17.93 -24.65 4.84
C LEU A 25 -18.88 -24.17 3.74
N LEU A 26 -20.00 -24.86 3.55
CA LEU A 26 -20.96 -24.52 2.50
C LEU A 26 -21.51 -23.10 2.70
N PHE A 27 -21.76 -22.71 3.95
CA PHE A 27 -22.27 -21.38 4.29
C PHE A 27 -21.23 -20.29 4.02
N ILE A 28 -19.99 -20.45 4.50
CA ILE A 28 -18.95 -19.42 4.31
C ILE A 28 -18.57 -19.25 2.83
N GLU A 29 -18.51 -20.34 2.06
CA GLU A 29 -18.24 -20.27 0.62
C GLU A 29 -19.42 -19.67 -0.15
N SER A 30 -20.65 -19.84 0.34
CA SER A 30 -21.82 -19.16 -0.23
C SER A 30 -21.78 -17.66 0.00
N ILE A 31 -21.29 -17.22 1.17
CA ILE A 31 -21.03 -15.80 1.43
C ILE A 31 -19.94 -15.32 0.47
N TYR A 32 -18.77 -15.94 0.48
CA TYR A 32 -17.61 -15.45 -0.27
C TYR A 32 -17.83 -15.45 -1.80
N ARG A 33 -18.63 -16.38 -2.33
CA ARG A 33 -18.96 -16.46 -3.77
C ARG A 33 -20.28 -15.78 -4.12
N GLU A 34 -20.98 -15.22 -3.15
CA GLU A 34 -22.27 -14.52 -3.25
C GLU A 34 -23.46 -15.37 -3.73
N GLN A 35 -23.22 -16.59 -4.23
CA GLN A 35 -24.24 -17.46 -4.82
C GLN A 35 -24.00 -18.93 -4.52
N LEU A 36 -25.06 -19.64 -4.10
CA LEU A 36 -25.03 -21.09 -3.83
C LEU A 36 -24.64 -21.92 -5.06
N LEU A 37 -25.09 -21.54 -6.26
CA LEU A 37 -24.77 -22.28 -7.48
C LEU A 37 -23.27 -22.27 -7.79
N LYS A 38 -22.58 -21.16 -7.50
CA LYS A 38 -21.13 -21.03 -7.67
C LYS A 38 -20.35 -21.96 -6.73
N VAL A 39 -20.88 -22.25 -5.54
CA VAL A 39 -20.29 -23.25 -4.62
C VAL A 39 -20.35 -24.65 -5.25
N TRP A 40 -21.49 -25.03 -5.83
CA TRP A 40 -21.63 -26.34 -6.48
C TRP A 40 -20.72 -26.51 -7.70
N ILE A 41 -20.52 -25.44 -8.48
CA ILE A 41 -19.57 -25.44 -9.60
C ILE A 41 -18.15 -25.63 -9.08
N TRP A 42 -17.75 -24.86 -8.07
CA TRP A 42 -16.42 -24.95 -7.46
C TRP A 42 -16.12 -26.33 -6.89
N ILE A 43 -17.07 -26.97 -6.20
CA ILE A 43 -16.89 -28.35 -5.68
C ILE A 43 -16.59 -29.35 -6.80
N LYS A 44 -17.20 -29.18 -7.97
CA LYS A 44 -16.96 -30.05 -9.13
C LYS A 44 -15.60 -29.78 -9.79
N GLU A 45 -15.22 -28.51 -9.89
CA GLU A 45 -13.95 -28.10 -10.52
C GLU A 45 -12.73 -28.38 -9.62
N PHE A 46 -12.87 -28.20 -8.31
CA PHE A 46 -11.78 -28.28 -7.33
C PHE A 46 -12.11 -29.21 -6.14
N PRO A 47 -12.40 -30.50 -6.37
CA PRO A 47 -12.85 -31.42 -5.32
C PRO A 47 -11.81 -31.66 -4.23
N LEU A 48 -10.51 -31.62 -4.57
CA LEU A 48 -9.42 -31.74 -3.59
C LEU A 48 -9.35 -30.52 -2.69
N ASN A 49 -9.44 -29.31 -3.25
CA ASN A 49 -9.38 -28.06 -2.49
C ASN A 49 -10.56 -27.97 -1.51
N PHE A 50 -11.78 -28.30 -1.99
CA PHE A 50 -12.96 -28.46 -1.13
C PHE A 50 -12.72 -29.45 0.02
N THR A 51 -12.15 -30.62 -0.28
CA THR A 51 -11.87 -31.65 0.73
C THR A 51 -10.87 -31.13 1.77
N PHE A 52 -9.82 -30.44 1.35
CA PHE A 52 -8.81 -29.89 2.26
C PHE A 52 -9.35 -28.76 3.13
N GLU A 53 -10.15 -27.87 2.56
CA GLU A 53 -10.83 -26.83 3.35
C GLU A 53 -11.79 -27.45 4.37
N TYR A 54 -12.55 -28.48 3.97
CA TYR A 54 -13.39 -29.24 4.89
C TYR A 54 -12.57 -29.86 6.01
N LEU A 55 -11.42 -30.50 5.69
CA LEU A 55 -10.54 -31.09 6.69
C LEU A 55 -10.01 -30.05 7.67
N ILE A 56 -9.59 -28.88 7.19
CA ILE A 56 -9.13 -27.76 8.03
C ILE A 56 -10.25 -27.32 8.98
N LEU A 57 -11.46 -27.06 8.47
CA LEU A 57 -12.60 -26.68 9.31
C LEU A 57 -12.96 -27.79 10.29
N PHE A 58 -12.96 -29.04 9.83
CA PHE A 58 -13.25 -30.21 10.66
C PHE A 58 -12.30 -30.31 11.85
N VAL A 59 -10.98 -30.23 11.64
CA VAL A 59 -10.00 -30.36 12.74
C VAL A 59 -10.00 -29.15 13.67
N CYS A 60 -10.16 -27.93 13.13
CA CYS A 60 -10.25 -26.71 13.92
C CYS A 60 -11.47 -26.73 14.83
N MET A 61 -12.64 -27.05 14.26
CA MET A 61 -13.89 -27.08 15.01
C MET A 61 -13.94 -28.24 16.02
N ASN A 62 -13.36 -29.40 15.70
CA ASN A 62 -13.31 -30.55 16.61
C ASN A 62 -12.16 -30.53 17.64
N SER A 63 -11.30 -29.51 17.63
CA SER A 63 -10.29 -29.30 18.68
C SER A 63 -10.92 -29.12 20.08
N PHE A 64 -12.20 -28.76 20.14
CA PHE A 64 -12.97 -28.59 21.38
C PHE A 64 -13.89 -29.78 21.72
N TYR A 65 -13.71 -30.94 21.07
CA TYR A 65 -14.61 -32.09 21.22
C TYR A 65 -14.66 -32.67 22.66
N PHE A 66 -13.65 -32.36 23.48
CA PHE A 66 -13.56 -32.72 24.91
C PHE A 66 -14.70 -32.09 25.74
N LEU A 67 -15.26 -30.96 25.29
CA LEU A 67 -16.41 -30.32 25.91
C LEU A 67 -17.63 -31.24 25.87
N LYS A 68 -18.48 -31.20 26.90
CA LYS A 68 -19.78 -31.91 26.88
C LYS A 68 -20.65 -31.38 25.74
N LYS A 69 -21.52 -32.20 25.14
CA LYS A 69 -22.34 -31.87 23.95
C LYS A 69 -22.89 -30.45 23.90
N ARG A 70 -23.52 -29.95 24.98
CA ARG A 70 -24.06 -28.57 25.00
C ARG A 70 -22.98 -27.49 24.89
N ALA A 71 -21.93 -27.60 25.69
CA ALA A 71 -20.79 -26.67 25.64
C ALA A 71 -20.01 -26.80 24.32
N TYR A 72 -19.91 -28.02 23.78
CA TYR A 72 -19.33 -28.27 22.47
C TYR A 72 -20.14 -27.56 21.37
N LEU A 73 -21.47 -27.71 21.33
CA LEU A 73 -22.32 -27.04 20.34
C LEU A 73 -22.34 -25.52 20.48
N PHE A 74 -22.26 -25.01 21.71
CA PHE A 74 -22.04 -23.58 21.94
C PHE A 74 -20.73 -23.12 21.32
N MET A 75 -19.63 -23.87 21.55
CA MET A 75 -18.35 -23.58 20.92
C MET A 75 -18.42 -23.69 19.39
N GLN A 76 -19.12 -24.68 18.84
CA GLN A 76 -19.34 -24.78 17.39
C GLN A 76 -20.07 -23.56 16.83
N SER A 77 -21.05 -23.02 17.56
CA SER A 77 -21.80 -21.83 17.16
C SER A 77 -20.91 -20.58 17.15
N ILE A 78 -20.02 -20.45 18.14
CA ILE A 78 -19.01 -19.38 18.18
C ILE A 78 -18.05 -19.50 16.99
N LEU A 79 -17.53 -20.70 16.70
CA LEU A 79 -16.61 -20.93 15.59
C LEU A 79 -17.28 -20.68 14.24
N PHE A 80 -18.53 -21.12 14.07
CA PHE A 80 -19.34 -20.78 12.89
C PHE A 80 -19.44 -19.27 12.68
N LEU A 81 -19.71 -18.51 13.75
CA LEU A 81 -19.76 -17.04 13.68
C LEU A 81 -18.41 -16.45 13.27
N ILE A 82 -17.30 -16.95 13.83
CA ILE A 82 -15.94 -16.49 13.51
C ILE A 82 -15.62 -16.73 12.02
N PHE A 83 -15.84 -17.95 11.51
CA PHE A 83 -15.56 -18.27 10.10
C PHE A 83 -16.49 -17.52 9.14
N SER A 84 -17.76 -17.32 9.51
CA SER A 84 -18.70 -16.53 8.73
C SER A 84 -18.29 -15.05 8.66
N PHE A 85 -17.83 -14.49 9.77
CA PHE A 85 -17.30 -13.12 9.80
C PHE A 85 -16.03 -13.00 8.96
N PHE A 86 -15.13 -13.99 9.05
CA PHE A 86 -13.94 -14.05 8.20
C PHE A 86 -14.28 -14.06 6.70
N ALA A 87 -15.24 -14.89 6.28
CA ALA A 87 -15.66 -14.95 4.88
C ALA A 87 -16.36 -13.67 4.41
N LEU A 88 -17.22 -13.08 5.25
CA LEU A 88 -17.88 -11.80 4.95
C LEU A 88 -16.86 -10.67 4.83
N ALA A 89 -15.93 -10.56 5.78
CA ALA A 89 -14.90 -9.55 5.76
C ALA A 89 -13.94 -9.75 4.58
N SER A 90 -13.65 -11.00 4.20
CA SER A 90 -12.91 -11.33 2.98
C SER A 90 -13.66 -10.92 1.71
N LEU A 91 -14.97 -11.16 1.62
CA LEU A 91 -15.79 -10.71 0.50
C LEU A 91 -15.75 -9.19 0.36
N VAL A 92 -16.05 -8.47 1.46
CA VAL A 92 -16.07 -7.01 1.48
C VAL A 92 -14.70 -6.46 1.08
N LYS A 93 -13.61 -7.04 1.59
CA LYS A 93 -12.25 -6.65 1.19
C LYS A 93 -12.00 -6.94 -0.29
N THR A 94 -12.38 -8.11 -0.81
CA THR A 94 -12.21 -8.47 -2.23
C THR A 94 -12.97 -7.51 -3.14
N GLN A 95 -14.21 -7.13 -2.80
CA GLN A 95 -15.01 -6.18 -3.57
C GLN A 95 -14.40 -4.76 -3.56
N LYS A 96 -13.75 -4.35 -2.46
CA LYS A 96 -13.20 -3.00 -2.32
C LYS A 96 -11.74 -2.85 -2.73
N ARG A 97 -10.94 -3.92 -2.66
CA ARG A 97 -9.47 -3.89 -2.85
C ARG A 97 -8.95 -4.97 -3.80
N GLY A 98 -9.83 -5.77 -4.42
CA GLY A 98 -9.44 -6.82 -5.36
C GLY A 98 -8.80 -8.06 -4.72
N GLU A 99 -8.69 -8.12 -3.38
CA GLU A 99 -8.13 -9.26 -2.65
C GLU A 99 -8.85 -9.57 -1.32
N PRO A 100 -8.89 -10.85 -0.89
CA PRO A 100 -9.49 -11.29 0.37
C PRO A 100 -8.61 -10.95 1.58
N ILE A 101 -9.06 -11.33 2.78
CA ILE A 101 -8.21 -11.23 3.97
C ILE A 101 -7.00 -12.13 3.80
N VAL A 102 -5.82 -11.58 4.09
CA VAL A 102 -4.53 -12.25 4.07
C VAL A 102 -3.86 -12.11 5.44
N PRO A 103 -2.87 -12.97 5.78
CA PRO A 103 -2.25 -12.96 7.12
C PRO A 103 -1.65 -11.62 7.52
N SER A 104 -1.13 -10.85 6.57
CA SER A 104 -0.57 -9.52 6.80
C SER A 104 -1.60 -8.51 7.33
N ASP A 105 -2.89 -8.69 7.06
CA ASP A 105 -3.93 -7.76 7.55
C ASP A 105 -4.01 -7.72 9.09
N PHE A 106 -3.63 -8.82 9.76
CA PHE A 106 -3.58 -8.88 11.22
C PHE A 106 -2.41 -8.10 11.81
N LEU A 107 -1.33 -7.88 11.03
CA LEU A 107 -0.23 -6.99 11.41
C LEU A 107 -0.66 -5.51 11.28
N LEU A 108 -1.53 -5.22 10.32
CA LEU A 108 -2.08 -3.87 10.05
C LEU A 108 -3.36 -3.59 10.85
N ARG A 109 -3.55 -4.21 12.03
CA ARG A 109 -4.80 -4.10 12.82
C ARG A 109 -5.21 -2.64 13.11
N ASN A 110 -4.23 -1.77 13.39
CA ASN A 110 -4.49 -0.36 13.65
C ASN A 110 -5.03 0.35 12.41
N GLU A 111 -4.54 -0.02 11.21
CA GLU A 111 -5.05 0.45 9.93
C GLU A 111 -6.51 0.03 9.74
N ALA A 112 -6.83 -1.25 9.95
CA ALA A 112 -8.19 -1.77 9.82
C ALA A 112 -9.20 -1.05 10.74
N LEU A 113 -8.81 -0.77 11.98
CA LEU A 113 -9.63 0.02 12.91
C LEU A 113 -9.84 1.46 12.42
N ASN A 114 -8.80 2.11 11.91
CA ASN A 114 -8.91 3.47 11.39
C ASN A 114 -9.73 3.53 10.10
N ILE A 115 -9.59 2.55 9.19
CA ILE A 115 -10.38 2.44 7.95
C ILE A 115 -11.85 2.17 8.25
N SER A 116 -12.16 1.36 9.27
CA SER A 116 -13.55 1.00 9.59
C SER A 116 -14.45 2.20 9.90
N GLN A 117 -13.88 3.33 10.31
CA GLN A 117 -14.59 4.59 10.52
C GLN A 117 -15.11 5.23 9.22
N TYR A 118 -14.56 4.82 8.06
CA TYR A 118 -14.86 5.36 6.74
C TYR A 118 -15.67 4.39 5.86
N ILE A 119 -16.01 3.20 6.35
CA ILE A 119 -16.82 2.22 5.62
C ILE A 119 -18.31 2.54 5.85
N SER A 120 -19.05 2.79 4.77
CA SER A 120 -20.51 2.89 4.80
C SER A 120 -21.13 1.52 5.13
N ILE A 121 -21.96 1.48 6.17
CA ILE A 121 -22.41 0.23 6.83
C ILE A 121 -23.75 -0.28 6.27
N GLU A 122 -24.17 0.19 5.10
CA GLU A 122 -25.43 -0.22 4.49
C GLU A 122 -25.39 -1.72 4.14
N GLY A 123 -26.36 -2.49 4.64
CA GLY A 123 -26.42 -3.94 4.48
C GLY A 123 -25.54 -4.76 5.43
N LEU A 124 -24.41 -4.22 5.92
CA LEU A 124 -23.52 -4.95 6.83
C LEU A 124 -24.19 -5.28 8.17
N TYR A 125 -24.94 -4.33 8.75
CA TYR A 125 -25.70 -4.58 9.98
C TYR A 125 -26.78 -5.64 9.82
N PHE A 126 -27.42 -5.70 8.65
CA PHE A 126 -28.44 -6.69 8.35
C PHE A 126 -27.82 -8.09 8.28
N THR A 127 -26.70 -8.23 7.56
CA THR A 127 -25.95 -9.50 7.48
C THR A 127 -25.43 -9.94 8.85
N ILE A 128 -24.85 -9.03 9.64
CA ILE A 128 -24.42 -9.30 11.02
C ILE A 128 -25.62 -9.74 11.87
N GLY A 129 -26.78 -9.07 11.73
CA GLY A 129 -28.02 -9.44 12.42
C GLY A 129 -28.46 -10.87 12.11
N ILE A 130 -28.45 -11.27 10.83
CA ILE A 130 -28.75 -12.65 10.42
C ILE A 130 -27.75 -13.64 11.02
N LEU A 131 -26.45 -13.35 10.96
CA LEU A 131 -25.41 -14.22 11.54
C LEU A 131 -25.62 -14.43 13.05
N LEU A 132 -25.97 -13.37 13.78
CA LEU A 132 -26.29 -13.45 15.20
C LEU A 132 -27.55 -14.27 15.47
N ILE A 133 -28.59 -14.13 14.65
CA ILE A 133 -29.83 -14.92 14.76
C ILE A 133 -29.55 -16.41 14.50
N VAL A 134 -28.81 -16.75 13.43
CA VAL A 134 -28.44 -18.15 13.13
C VAL A 134 -27.61 -18.75 14.27
N THR A 135 -26.68 -17.98 14.83
CA THR A 135 -25.88 -18.38 15.98
C THR A 135 -26.76 -18.59 17.22
N LEU A 136 -27.73 -17.72 17.47
CA LEU A 136 -28.69 -17.83 18.57
C LEU A 136 -29.62 -19.03 18.40
N ILE A 137 -30.07 -19.33 17.19
CA ILE A 137 -30.85 -20.54 16.90
C ILE A 137 -30.00 -21.79 17.17
N GLY A 138 -28.75 -21.83 16.71
CA GLY A 138 -27.81 -22.91 17.02
C GLY A 138 -27.61 -23.09 18.54
N PHE A 139 -27.51 -21.97 19.27
CA PHE A 139 -27.47 -21.96 20.72
C PHE A 139 -28.74 -22.54 21.35
N ILE A 140 -29.93 -22.09 20.96
CA ILE A 140 -31.21 -22.61 21.47
C ILE A 140 -31.33 -24.11 21.20
N VAL A 141 -31.02 -24.55 19.97
CA VAL A 141 -31.01 -25.97 19.58
C VAL A 141 -30.06 -26.78 20.49
N SER A 142 -28.90 -26.22 20.87
CA SER A 142 -27.98 -26.90 21.79
C SER A 142 -28.59 -27.20 23.17
N PHE A 143 -29.51 -26.35 23.66
CA PHE A 143 -30.23 -26.58 24.92
C PHE A 143 -31.37 -27.59 24.78
N LEU A 144 -32.05 -27.59 23.63
CA LEU A 144 -33.16 -28.50 23.31
C LEU A 144 -32.70 -29.95 23.11
N LEU A 145 -31.45 -30.16 22.67
CA LEU A 145 -30.91 -31.50 22.49
C LEU A 145 -30.70 -32.23 23.84
N LYS A 146 -31.18 -33.48 23.90
CA LYS A 146 -31.00 -34.37 25.06
C LYS A 146 -29.51 -34.62 25.34
N LYS A 147 -29.18 -34.79 26.62
CA LYS A 147 -27.84 -35.18 27.08
C LYS A 147 -27.59 -36.64 26.68
N ASP A 148 -26.47 -36.89 26.02
CA ASP A 148 -26.03 -38.24 25.67
C ASP A 148 -25.04 -38.77 26.72
N LYS A 149 -24.93 -40.09 26.85
CA LYS A 149 -23.83 -40.72 27.60
C LYS A 149 -22.55 -40.56 26.79
N GLU A 150 -21.58 -39.83 27.33
CA GLU A 150 -20.32 -39.51 26.66
C GLU A 150 -19.12 -40.12 27.40
N SER A 151 -18.14 -40.64 26.64
CA SER A 151 -16.86 -41.08 27.21
C SER A 151 -15.87 -39.92 27.27
N LYS A 152 -15.52 -39.47 28.48
CA LYS A 152 -14.54 -38.39 28.70
C LYS A 152 -13.18 -38.71 28.06
N LYS A 153 -12.73 -39.98 28.16
CA LYS A 153 -11.45 -40.44 27.60
C LYS A 153 -11.45 -40.35 26.07
N VAL A 154 -12.50 -40.87 25.42
CA VAL A 154 -12.62 -40.84 23.96
C VAL A 154 -12.68 -39.39 23.47
N ASN A 155 -13.52 -38.54 24.09
CA ASN A 155 -13.64 -37.15 23.68
C ASN A 155 -12.32 -36.36 23.81
N PHE A 156 -11.58 -36.60 24.90
CA PHE A 156 -10.27 -35.98 25.12
C PHE A 156 -9.26 -36.43 24.06
N ILE A 157 -9.15 -37.74 23.80
CA ILE A 157 -8.27 -38.30 22.77
C ILE A 157 -8.63 -37.76 21.38
N SER A 158 -9.92 -37.71 21.02
CA SER A 158 -10.37 -37.14 19.74
C SER A 158 -10.01 -35.67 19.58
N SER A 159 -10.00 -34.89 20.67
CA SER A 159 -9.59 -33.48 20.64
C SER A 159 -8.09 -33.34 20.44
N ILE A 160 -7.29 -34.16 21.13
CA ILE A 160 -5.83 -34.19 20.95
C ILE A 160 -5.48 -34.58 19.51
N ILE A 161 -6.13 -35.61 18.95
CA ILE A 161 -5.95 -36.01 17.56
C ILE A 161 -6.33 -34.86 16.62
N SER A 162 -7.44 -34.18 16.86
CA SER A 162 -7.87 -33.03 16.05
C SER A 162 -6.85 -31.89 16.10
N ILE A 163 -6.30 -31.57 17.27
CA ILE A 163 -5.26 -30.54 17.44
C ILE A 163 -3.97 -30.95 16.70
N LEU A 164 -3.53 -32.20 16.84
CA LEU A 164 -2.33 -32.69 16.13
C LEU A 164 -2.51 -32.66 14.61
N LEU A 165 -3.70 -33.05 14.12
CA LEU A 165 -4.03 -32.95 12.70
C LEU A 165 -4.14 -31.50 12.23
N ALA A 166 -4.68 -30.58 13.05
CA ALA A 166 -4.70 -29.16 12.74
C ALA A 166 -3.28 -28.60 12.63
N CYS A 167 -2.39 -28.92 13.57
CA CYS A 167 -0.98 -28.56 13.50
C CYS A 167 -0.29 -29.15 12.27
N PHE A 168 -0.61 -30.39 11.88
CA PHE A 168 -0.05 -31.03 10.69
C PHE A 168 -0.55 -30.38 9.38
N LEU A 169 -1.85 -30.11 9.26
CA LEU A 169 -2.44 -29.49 8.08
C LEU A 169 -1.99 -28.03 7.96
N ILE A 170 -2.20 -27.21 9.00
CA ILE A 170 -1.89 -25.77 8.98
C ILE A 170 -0.37 -25.52 9.01
N GLY A 171 0.37 -26.30 9.78
CA GLY A 171 1.82 -26.16 9.94
C GLY A 171 2.65 -26.97 8.95
N GLY A 172 2.03 -27.58 7.92
CA GLY A 172 2.52 -28.64 7.00
C GLY A 172 3.79 -28.38 6.17
N ILE A 173 4.72 -27.61 6.70
CA ILE A 173 6.02 -27.23 6.16
C ILE A 173 7.02 -28.41 6.08
N PRO A 174 7.02 -29.47 6.91
CA PRO A 174 8.07 -30.48 6.82
C PRO A 174 8.00 -31.44 5.60
N PHE A 175 6.89 -31.50 4.86
CA PHE A 175 6.66 -32.58 3.86
C PHE A 175 6.11 -32.17 2.49
N ASN A 176 6.03 -30.87 2.14
CA ASN A 176 5.55 -30.46 0.81
C ASN A 176 4.18 -31.07 0.41
N LEU A 177 3.31 -31.32 1.40
CA LEU A 177 2.02 -32.02 1.25
C LEU A 177 1.16 -31.39 0.15
N TYR A 178 1.01 -30.08 0.20
CA TYR A 178 0.20 -29.30 -0.73
C TYR A 178 0.72 -29.39 -2.17
N SER A 179 2.03 -29.25 -2.38
CA SER A 179 2.64 -29.39 -3.71
C SER A 179 2.51 -30.79 -4.30
N HIS A 180 2.62 -31.86 -3.48
CA HIS A 180 2.40 -33.23 -3.98
C HIS A 180 0.95 -33.47 -4.44
N LEU A 181 0.00 -32.75 -3.84
CA LEU A 181 -1.41 -32.81 -4.18
C LEU A 181 -1.83 -31.78 -5.23
N LYS A 182 -0.87 -31.05 -5.81
CA LYS A 182 -1.10 -29.95 -6.77
C LYS A 182 -2.02 -28.84 -6.22
N ILE A 183 -2.08 -28.70 -4.90
CA ILE A 183 -2.73 -27.57 -4.23
C ILE A 183 -1.65 -26.51 -4.08
N GLU A 184 -1.67 -25.52 -4.97
CA GLU A 184 -0.66 -24.46 -5.00
C GLU A 184 -1.25 -23.14 -4.50
N SER A 185 -0.43 -22.36 -3.82
CA SER A 185 -0.75 -20.97 -3.53
C SER A 185 -0.71 -20.18 -4.83
N ILE A 186 -1.82 -19.55 -5.20
CA ILE A 186 -1.89 -18.76 -6.43
C ILE A 186 -1.43 -17.36 -6.13
N GLY A 187 -0.22 -17.07 -6.60
CA GLY A 187 0.47 -15.90 -6.14
C GLY A 187 0.05 -14.58 -6.78
N TRP A 188 -0.12 -14.62 -8.09
CA TRP A 188 -0.34 -13.44 -8.93
C TRP A 188 -1.76 -12.85 -8.77
N SER A 189 -2.67 -13.51 -8.05
CA SER A 189 -3.99 -12.97 -7.71
C SER A 189 -4.55 -13.66 -6.47
N GLN A 190 -4.73 -12.89 -5.39
CA GLN A 190 -5.29 -13.41 -4.14
C GLN A 190 -6.80 -13.69 -4.23
N LYS A 191 -7.53 -12.95 -5.08
CA LYS A 191 -8.92 -13.30 -5.44
C LYS A 191 -8.97 -14.68 -6.08
N VAL A 192 -8.12 -14.95 -7.07
CA VAL A 192 -8.06 -16.26 -7.73
C VAL A 192 -7.61 -17.34 -6.75
N ASN A 193 -6.62 -17.06 -5.89
CA ASN A 193 -6.20 -17.98 -4.83
C ASN A 193 -7.37 -18.45 -3.97
N SER A 194 -8.18 -17.54 -3.42
CA SER A 194 -9.33 -17.91 -2.60
C SER A 194 -10.49 -18.49 -3.41
N LEU A 195 -10.71 -18.08 -4.67
CA LEU A 195 -11.75 -18.68 -5.51
C LEU A 195 -11.42 -20.12 -5.93
N THR A 196 -10.14 -20.44 -6.15
CA THR A 196 -9.66 -21.78 -6.48
C THR A 196 -9.52 -22.66 -5.22
N ASN A 197 -8.82 -22.17 -4.21
CA ASN A 197 -8.50 -22.95 -3.02
C ASN A 197 -9.64 -22.97 -1.98
N GLY A 198 -10.57 -22.03 -2.02
CA GLY A 198 -11.51 -21.77 -0.92
C GLY A 198 -10.99 -20.67 0.00
N SER A 199 -11.89 -19.97 0.68
CA SER A 199 -11.58 -18.77 1.45
C SER A 199 -10.64 -19.04 2.62
N VAL A 200 -10.86 -20.11 3.39
CA VAL A 200 -10.05 -20.50 4.56
C VAL A 200 -8.77 -21.22 4.13
N LEU A 201 -8.85 -22.15 3.18
CA LEU A 201 -7.66 -22.85 2.69
C LEU A 201 -6.70 -21.87 1.99
N GLY A 202 -7.22 -20.93 1.19
CA GLY A 202 -6.41 -19.86 0.59
C GLY A 202 -5.66 -19.03 1.62
N PHE A 203 -6.32 -18.68 2.74
CA PHE A 203 -5.69 -17.99 3.87
C PHE A 203 -4.60 -18.83 4.55
N VAL A 204 -4.83 -20.13 4.76
CA VAL A 204 -3.83 -21.05 5.31
C VAL A 204 -2.62 -21.16 4.39
N LEU A 205 -2.84 -21.33 3.08
CA LEU A 205 -1.75 -21.36 2.08
C LEU A 205 -0.93 -20.07 2.10
N ASN A 206 -1.58 -18.91 2.22
CA ASN A 206 -0.89 -17.63 2.38
C ASN A 206 -0.10 -17.54 3.69
N SER A 207 -0.61 -18.12 4.78
CA SER A 207 0.08 -18.15 6.07
C SER A 207 1.37 -18.97 5.97
N ILE A 208 1.28 -20.17 5.39
CA ILE A 208 2.41 -21.08 5.20
C ILE A 208 3.46 -20.48 4.27
N ASN A 209 3.02 -19.83 3.18
CA ASN A 209 3.93 -19.29 2.18
C ASN A 209 4.39 -17.85 2.48
N SER A 210 4.08 -17.26 3.64
CA SER A 210 4.37 -15.84 3.92
C SER A 210 5.87 -15.49 4.07
N SER A 211 6.77 -16.47 4.19
CA SER A 211 8.21 -16.23 4.41
C SER A 211 9.03 -16.30 3.12
N ILE A 212 9.95 -15.34 2.94
CA ILE A 212 10.94 -15.37 1.85
C ILE A 212 11.92 -16.51 2.13
N LYS A 213 12.04 -17.46 1.19
CA LYS A 213 12.97 -18.60 1.30
C LYS A 213 14.39 -18.13 1.03
N GLU A 214 15.36 -18.70 1.75
CA GLU A 214 16.78 -18.46 1.49
C GLU A 214 17.20 -19.09 0.17
N PRO A 215 17.78 -18.31 -0.78
CA PRO A 215 18.34 -18.87 -2.00
C PRO A 215 19.52 -19.80 -1.69
N SER A 216 19.60 -20.94 -2.37
CA SER A 216 20.60 -21.99 -2.08
C SER A 216 22.06 -21.54 -2.17
N ASN A 217 22.34 -20.51 -2.97
CA ASN A 217 23.69 -19.97 -3.19
C ASN A 217 23.94 -18.66 -2.42
N TYR A 218 23.12 -18.33 -1.41
CA TYR A 218 23.29 -17.12 -0.62
C TYR A 218 24.53 -17.20 0.29
N THR A 219 25.63 -16.59 -0.16
CA THR A 219 26.87 -16.47 0.62
C THR A 219 27.52 -15.11 0.37
N LYS A 220 28.40 -14.68 1.27
CA LYS A 220 29.20 -13.46 1.05
C LYS A 220 29.97 -13.51 -0.26
N LYS A 221 30.62 -14.64 -0.57
CA LYS A 221 31.37 -14.85 -1.81
C LYS A 221 30.50 -14.69 -3.07
N THR A 222 29.26 -15.18 -3.02
CA THR A 222 28.31 -15.02 -4.14
C THR A 222 27.95 -13.55 -4.35
N ILE A 223 27.66 -12.82 -3.26
CA ILE A 223 27.39 -11.39 -3.31
C ILE A 223 28.61 -10.64 -3.89
N ASP A 224 29.81 -10.88 -3.35
CA ASP A 224 31.06 -10.25 -3.83
C ASP A 224 31.29 -10.52 -5.34
N SER A 225 31.02 -11.74 -5.81
CA SER A 225 31.14 -12.09 -7.24
C SER A 225 30.12 -11.37 -8.13
N ILE A 226 28.88 -11.19 -7.66
CA ILE A 226 27.87 -10.41 -8.37
C ILE A 226 28.34 -8.95 -8.46
N MET A 227 28.86 -8.40 -7.36
CA MET A 227 29.38 -7.03 -7.29
C MET A 227 30.55 -6.79 -8.24
N GLU A 228 31.51 -7.72 -8.32
CA GLU A 228 32.65 -7.61 -9.23
C GLU A 228 32.22 -7.57 -10.70
N SER A 229 31.17 -8.32 -11.07
CA SER A 229 30.65 -8.34 -12.43
C SER A 229 29.88 -7.08 -12.84
N SER A 230 29.45 -6.25 -11.88
CA SER A 230 28.61 -5.07 -12.07
C SER A 230 29.37 -3.73 -11.92
N LYS A 231 30.70 -3.74 -11.96
CA LYS A 231 31.53 -2.52 -11.77
C LYS A 231 31.54 -1.55 -12.97
N SER A 232 30.56 -1.61 -13.89
CA SER A 232 30.67 -0.93 -15.18
C SER A 232 30.21 0.54 -15.22
N THR A 233 29.43 0.99 -14.24
CA THR A 233 28.98 2.39 -14.16
C THR A 233 29.86 3.22 -13.21
N LYS A 234 31.03 3.66 -13.71
CA LYS A 234 31.71 4.82 -13.11
C LYS A 234 30.85 6.04 -13.38
N SER A 235 30.21 6.59 -12.34
CA SER A 235 29.64 7.93 -12.39
C SER A 235 30.71 8.90 -12.87
N ASN A 236 30.44 9.67 -13.94
CA ASN A 236 31.36 10.72 -14.36
C ASN A 236 31.45 11.72 -13.20
N GLU A 237 32.65 11.89 -12.62
CA GLU A 237 32.93 12.75 -11.45
C GLU A 237 32.71 14.25 -11.71
N THR A 238 32.05 14.63 -12.80
CA THR A 238 32.05 15.99 -13.34
C THR A 238 30.65 16.44 -13.74
N ASN A 239 29.68 16.42 -12.82
CA ASN A 239 28.49 17.26 -12.97
C ASN A 239 28.47 18.29 -11.85
N GLU A 240 28.79 19.54 -12.19
CA GLU A 240 28.84 20.65 -11.23
C GLU A 240 27.44 21.04 -10.71
N GLN A 241 26.36 20.66 -11.41
CA GLN A 241 24.99 20.97 -11.04
C GLN A 241 24.13 19.71 -10.83
N LYS A 242 23.71 19.48 -9.59
CA LYS A 242 22.81 18.39 -9.18
C LYS A 242 21.36 18.81 -9.44
N PRO A 243 20.59 18.07 -10.26
CA PRO A 243 19.20 18.42 -10.51
C PRO A 243 18.29 18.01 -9.35
N ASN A 244 17.19 18.72 -9.16
CA ASN A 244 16.02 18.24 -8.43
C ASN A 244 15.46 17.00 -9.15
N VAL A 245 15.06 15.98 -8.39
CA VAL A 245 14.49 14.74 -8.92
C VAL A 245 13.14 14.49 -8.26
N LEU A 246 12.08 14.58 -9.06
CA LEU A 246 10.70 14.56 -8.60
C LEU A 246 9.98 13.34 -9.17
N PHE A 247 9.61 12.39 -8.33
CA PHE A 247 8.76 11.25 -8.68
C PHE A 247 7.31 11.56 -8.30
N ILE A 248 6.42 11.54 -9.29
CA ILE A 248 5.00 11.82 -9.14
C ILE A 248 4.23 10.55 -9.49
N GLN A 249 3.92 9.79 -8.46
CA GLN A 249 3.04 8.63 -8.55
C GLN A 249 1.59 9.12 -8.50
N SER A 250 0.97 9.22 -9.67
CA SER A 250 -0.40 9.66 -9.83
C SER A 250 -1.34 8.46 -9.65
N GLU A 251 -2.18 8.50 -8.62
CA GLU A 251 -3.11 7.43 -8.27
C GLU A 251 -3.95 7.01 -9.47
N ALA A 252 -3.93 5.71 -9.78
CA ALA A 252 -4.70 5.07 -10.84
C ALA A 252 -4.65 5.81 -12.19
N PHE A 253 -3.53 6.48 -12.51
CA PHE A 253 -3.38 7.23 -13.76
C PHE A 253 -3.14 6.29 -14.93
N PHE A 254 -4.07 6.30 -15.86
CA PHE A 254 -4.09 5.52 -17.09
C PHE A 254 -4.63 6.42 -18.19
N ASP A 255 -4.11 6.27 -19.40
CA ASP A 255 -4.59 6.98 -20.58
C ASP A 255 -5.70 6.16 -21.25
N PRO A 256 -6.99 6.50 -21.06
CA PRO A 256 -8.10 5.73 -21.61
C PRO A 256 -8.23 5.86 -23.12
N THR A 257 -7.48 6.73 -23.80
CA THR A 257 -7.52 6.85 -25.26
C THR A 257 -6.95 5.61 -25.95
N VAL A 258 -6.18 4.77 -25.26
CA VAL A 258 -5.65 3.51 -25.78
C VAL A 258 -6.70 2.39 -25.88
N LEU A 259 -7.91 2.59 -25.32
CA LEU A 259 -9.00 1.60 -25.36
C LEU A 259 -9.60 1.44 -26.76
N GLY A 260 -9.41 2.40 -27.67
CA GLY A 260 -9.88 2.34 -29.05
C GLY A 260 -9.65 3.63 -29.81
N GLU A 261 -10.19 3.74 -31.01
CA GLU A 261 -10.11 4.97 -31.80
C GLU A 261 -11.22 5.96 -31.41
N ASN A 262 -10.89 7.25 -31.30
CA ASN A 262 -11.84 8.33 -30.99
C ASN A 262 -12.72 8.00 -29.76
N VAL A 263 -12.09 7.51 -28.68
CA VAL A 263 -12.78 7.12 -27.43
C VAL A 263 -13.58 8.29 -26.85
N PHE A 264 -13.05 9.49 -26.97
CA PHE A 264 -13.66 10.75 -26.55
C PHE A 264 -13.67 11.74 -27.72
N LYS A 265 -14.70 12.58 -27.78
CA LYS A 265 -14.77 13.76 -28.63
C LYS A 265 -13.73 14.81 -28.21
N ASN A 266 -13.55 15.00 -26.91
CA ASN A 266 -12.51 15.88 -26.37
C ASN A 266 -11.48 15.06 -25.62
N ASP A 267 -10.20 15.25 -25.97
CA ASP A 267 -9.09 14.63 -25.27
C ASP A 267 -9.09 15.02 -23.78
N PRO A 268 -9.16 14.05 -22.82
CA PRO A 268 -9.10 14.35 -21.39
C PRO A 268 -7.68 14.64 -20.88
N LEU A 269 -6.63 14.40 -21.68
CA LEU A 269 -5.21 14.51 -21.32
C LEU A 269 -4.38 15.37 -22.31
N PRO A 270 -4.88 16.52 -22.80
CA PRO A 270 -4.25 17.24 -23.90
C PRO A 270 -2.85 17.76 -23.56
N TYR A 271 -2.60 18.20 -22.31
CA TYR A 271 -1.29 18.67 -21.91
C TYR A 271 -0.29 17.52 -21.77
N PHE A 272 -0.69 16.42 -21.13
CA PHE A 272 0.11 15.19 -21.06
C PHE A 272 0.51 14.69 -22.46
N HIS A 273 -0.44 14.58 -23.39
CA HIS A 273 -0.15 14.19 -24.78
C HIS A 273 0.77 15.18 -25.50
N SER A 274 0.70 16.48 -25.19
CA SER A 274 1.65 17.46 -25.71
C SER A 274 3.08 17.20 -25.20
N LEU A 275 3.23 16.89 -23.92
CA LEU A 275 4.54 16.58 -23.32
C LEU A 275 5.13 15.29 -23.88
N GLN A 276 4.32 14.27 -24.20
CA GLN A 276 4.82 13.03 -24.81
C GLN A 276 5.46 13.27 -26.20
N LYS A 277 5.01 14.30 -26.92
CA LYS A 277 5.60 14.68 -28.21
C LYS A 277 6.96 15.36 -28.03
N GLU A 278 7.13 16.15 -26.97
CA GLU A 278 8.32 16.98 -26.75
C GLU A 278 9.39 16.34 -25.84
N HIS A 279 8.98 15.43 -24.95
CA HIS A 279 9.84 14.88 -23.91
C HIS A 279 9.90 13.34 -23.94
N THR A 280 10.76 12.78 -23.11
CA THR A 280 10.89 11.32 -22.96
C THR A 280 9.59 10.75 -22.43
N THR A 281 9.07 9.72 -23.10
CA THR A 281 7.84 9.01 -22.72
C THR A 281 8.10 7.52 -22.69
N GLY A 282 7.19 6.76 -22.12
CA GLY A 282 7.28 5.31 -22.11
C GLY A 282 6.07 4.64 -21.51
N GLN A 283 6.25 3.38 -21.20
CA GLN A 283 5.28 2.52 -20.55
C GLN A 283 5.97 1.82 -19.37
N MET A 284 5.32 1.81 -18.22
CA MET A 284 5.83 1.16 -17.02
C MET A 284 4.97 -0.05 -16.66
N ILE A 285 5.60 -1.20 -16.45
CA ILE A 285 4.94 -2.42 -15.97
C ILE A 285 4.92 -2.41 -14.44
N THR A 286 3.74 -2.37 -13.85
CA THR A 286 3.49 -2.31 -12.41
C THR A 286 3.23 -3.71 -11.83
N PRO A 287 3.53 -3.94 -10.55
CA PRO A 287 3.29 -5.25 -9.91
C PRO A 287 1.82 -5.50 -9.55
N VAL A 288 0.97 -4.49 -9.68
CA VAL A 288 -0.42 -4.52 -9.18
C VAL A 288 -1.40 -3.93 -10.19
N TYR A 289 -2.68 -4.30 -10.02
CA TYR A 289 -3.83 -3.84 -10.78
C TYR A 289 -4.96 -3.44 -9.82
N GLY A 290 -5.61 -2.30 -10.06
CA GLY A 290 -6.81 -1.87 -9.34
C GLY A 290 -6.62 -1.46 -7.87
N GLY A 291 -5.44 -1.70 -7.29
CA GLY A 291 -5.09 -1.32 -5.93
C GLY A 291 -3.70 -1.86 -5.57
N GLY A 292 -3.14 -1.40 -4.45
CA GLY A 292 -1.83 -1.84 -3.99
C GLY A 292 -0.68 -0.90 -4.34
N THR A 293 -0.98 0.38 -4.53
CA THR A 293 -0.09 1.55 -4.61
C THR A 293 1.26 1.39 -3.91
N ILE A 294 1.28 0.87 -2.67
CA ILE A 294 2.50 0.70 -1.87
C ILE A 294 3.51 -0.27 -2.49
N ASN A 295 3.06 -1.25 -3.26
CA ASN A 295 3.93 -2.22 -3.92
C ASN A 295 4.70 -1.57 -5.07
N THR A 296 4.03 -0.84 -5.96
CA THR A 296 4.67 -0.06 -7.03
C THR A 296 5.64 0.97 -6.43
N GLU A 297 5.20 1.64 -5.37
CA GLU A 297 5.99 2.62 -4.64
C GLU A 297 7.29 2.04 -4.08
N LEU A 298 7.21 0.88 -3.42
CA LEU A 298 8.39 0.23 -2.87
C LEU A 298 9.31 -0.34 -3.95
N GLU A 299 8.78 -0.83 -5.07
CA GLU A 299 9.64 -1.23 -6.19
C GLU A 299 10.46 -0.04 -6.71
N ILE A 300 9.84 1.14 -6.86
CA ILE A 300 10.52 2.35 -7.33
C ILE A 300 11.51 2.87 -6.29
N LEU A 301 11.12 2.94 -5.02
CA LEU A 301 11.97 3.49 -3.96
C LEU A 301 13.15 2.59 -3.62
N THR A 302 13.03 1.27 -3.75
CA THR A 302 14.06 0.31 -3.29
C THR A 302 14.75 -0.44 -4.40
N GLY A 303 14.18 -0.48 -5.61
CA GLY A 303 14.69 -1.26 -6.74
C GLY A 303 14.73 -2.75 -6.40
N LEU A 304 13.80 -3.18 -5.57
CA LEU A 304 13.52 -4.58 -5.29
C LEU A 304 12.20 -4.92 -6.00
N SER A 305 11.91 -6.20 -6.24
CA SER A 305 10.69 -6.62 -6.92
C SER A 305 9.81 -7.49 -6.04
N THR A 306 8.51 -7.24 -6.12
CA THR A 306 7.46 -8.09 -5.55
C THR A 306 7.48 -9.52 -6.11
N ASN A 307 8.08 -9.75 -7.28
CA ASN A 307 8.17 -11.08 -7.90
C ASN A 307 9.02 -12.10 -7.11
N PHE A 308 9.93 -11.64 -6.23
CA PHE A 308 10.77 -12.51 -5.38
C PHE A 308 10.32 -12.52 -3.92
N ILE A 309 9.16 -11.93 -3.64
CA ILE A 309 8.52 -12.00 -2.34
C ILE A 309 7.35 -12.96 -2.50
N PRO A 310 7.06 -13.81 -1.49
CA PRO A 310 5.87 -14.62 -1.57
C PRO A 310 4.67 -13.74 -1.83
N SER A 311 3.93 -14.14 -2.84
CA SER A 311 2.86 -13.40 -3.49
C SER A 311 1.65 -13.04 -2.62
N VAL A 312 1.75 -13.34 -1.34
CA VAL A 312 0.95 -12.69 -0.32
C VAL A 312 1.38 -11.23 -0.31
N SER A 313 0.45 -10.34 -0.67
CA SER A 313 0.24 -9.06 0.03
C SER A 313 0.36 -7.78 -0.79
N LEU A 314 -0.67 -6.96 -0.58
CA LEU A 314 -0.56 -5.54 -0.24
C LEU A 314 0.43 -5.26 0.94
N GLY A 315 1.64 -5.82 0.93
CA GLY A 315 2.46 -5.97 2.13
C GLY A 315 3.95 -6.11 1.88
N PHE A 316 4.47 -5.63 0.74
CA PHE A 316 5.92 -5.47 0.58
C PHE A 316 6.51 -4.65 1.75
N GLN A 317 5.77 -3.68 2.29
CA GLN A 317 6.16 -2.94 3.49
C GLN A 317 6.40 -3.83 4.72
N ASN A 318 5.74 -4.99 4.84
CA ASN A 318 5.90 -5.91 5.97
C ASN A 318 7.24 -6.66 5.94
N TYR A 319 7.91 -6.69 4.79
CA TYR A 319 9.24 -7.28 4.65
C TYR A 319 10.36 -6.28 4.96
N ILE A 320 10.05 -4.98 5.07
CA ILE A 320 10.99 -3.92 5.43
C ILE A 320 10.91 -3.66 6.94
N ASN A 321 11.59 -4.53 7.70
CA ASN A 321 11.64 -4.44 9.17
C ASN A 321 12.90 -3.71 9.70
N LYS A 322 13.86 -3.41 8.83
CA LYS A 322 15.12 -2.72 9.11
C LYS A 322 15.35 -1.62 8.06
N PRO A 323 16.23 -0.63 8.34
CA PRO A 323 16.61 0.34 7.33
C PRO A 323 17.08 -0.32 6.03
N VAL A 324 16.67 0.26 4.89
CA VAL A 324 17.04 -0.19 3.54
C VAL A 324 17.73 0.97 2.84
N ASN A 325 18.77 0.68 2.04
CA ASN A 325 19.43 1.69 1.24
C ASN A 325 18.58 2.06 0.01
N SER A 326 17.51 2.82 0.25
CA SER A 326 16.54 3.25 -0.77
C SER A 326 17.05 4.45 -1.58
N ALA A 327 16.33 4.81 -2.64
CA ALA A 327 16.53 6.02 -3.42
C ALA A 327 16.68 7.28 -2.55
N ALA A 328 15.81 7.44 -1.54
CA ALA A 328 15.84 8.58 -0.62
C ALA A 328 17.14 8.66 0.20
N ARG A 329 17.68 7.50 0.59
CA ARG A 329 18.96 7.45 1.32
C ARG A 329 20.13 7.74 0.41
N ILE A 330 20.15 7.14 -0.78
CA ILE A 330 21.22 7.33 -1.79
C ILE A 330 21.42 8.82 -2.10
N VAL A 331 20.34 9.55 -2.36
CA VAL A 331 20.41 10.99 -2.69
C VAL A 331 20.75 11.82 -1.45
N ARG A 332 20.24 11.46 -0.27
CA ARG A 332 20.54 12.16 0.98
C ARG A 332 22.01 12.07 1.36
N ASP A 333 22.65 10.92 1.14
CA ASP A 333 24.09 10.74 1.33
C ASP A 333 24.91 11.59 0.33
N GLN A 334 24.27 12.09 -0.72
CA GLN A 334 24.82 13.00 -1.72
C GLN A 334 24.38 14.46 -1.52
N GLY A 335 23.79 14.80 -0.36
CA GLY A 335 23.47 16.18 0.01
C GLY A 335 22.11 16.69 -0.47
N TYR A 336 21.22 15.80 -0.93
CA TYR A 336 19.85 16.15 -1.24
C TYR A 336 18.98 16.25 0.02
N THR A 337 17.93 17.06 -0.04
CA THR A 337 16.79 16.95 0.89
C THR A 337 15.77 15.98 0.29
N ALA A 338 15.55 14.84 0.96
CA ALA A 338 14.59 13.84 0.52
C ALA A 338 13.25 14.01 1.24
N THR A 339 12.20 14.42 0.52
CA THR A 339 10.87 14.64 1.07
C THR A 339 9.85 13.74 0.39
N SER A 340 9.02 13.06 1.18
CA SER A 340 7.83 12.39 0.66
C SER A 340 6.57 13.23 0.90
N ILE A 341 5.63 13.20 -0.04
CA ILE A 341 4.38 13.95 0.01
C ILE A 341 3.21 13.03 -0.33
N HIS A 342 2.21 12.95 0.52
CA HIS A 342 1.00 12.18 0.25
C HIS A 342 -0.26 12.96 0.65
N THR A 343 -1.31 12.87 -0.16
CA THR A 343 -2.60 13.54 0.09
C THR A 343 -3.54 12.77 1.00
N TYR A 344 -3.08 11.63 1.51
CA TYR A 344 -3.80 10.82 2.49
C TYR A 344 -3.09 10.75 3.84
N HIS A 345 -3.67 10.00 4.76
CA HIS A 345 -3.24 9.90 6.15
C HIS A 345 -1.85 9.26 6.30
N SER A 346 -1.05 9.74 7.26
CA SER A 346 0.32 9.24 7.52
C SER A 346 0.39 7.76 7.89
N TRP A 347 -0.63 7.28 8.61
CA TRP A 347 -0.69 5.91 9.13
C TRP A 347 -1.07 4.87 8.07
N PHE A 348 -1.61 5.29 6.92
CA PHE A 348 -2.08 4.38 5.89
C PHE A 348 -0.89 3.64 5.25
N TYR A 349 -0.98 2.30 5.16
CA TYR A 349 0.15 1.41 4.83
C TYR A 349 1.37 1.55 5.76
N HIS A 350 1.21 2.07 6.98
CA HIS A 350 2.30 2.32 7.93
C HIS A 350 3.42 3.21 7.37
N ARG A 351 3.09 4.13 6.45
CA ARG A 351 4.09 4.99 5.79
C ARG A 351 4.90 5.82 6.77
N GLU A 352 4.31 6.27 7.88
CA GLU A 352 5.02 7.07 8.88
C GLU A 352 6.28 6.39 9.44
N GLU A 353 6.27 5.07 9.66
CA GLU A 353 7.42 4.29 10.11
C GLU A 353 8.27 3.81 8.93
N LEU A 354 7.61 3.40 7.84
CA LEU A 354 8.28 2.89 6.65
C LEU A 354 9.21 3.93 6.02
N TYR A 355 8.75 5.18 5.86
CA TYR A 355 9.54 6.24 5.23
C TYR A 355 10.75 6.65 6.07
N GLN A 356 10.67 6.50 7.39
CA GLN A 356 11.84 6.63 8.25
C GLN A 356 12.89 5.56 7.93
N LYS A 357 12.48 4.30 7.75
CA LYS A 357 13.37 3.19 7.38
C LYS A 357 13.96 3.33 5.98
N LEU A 358 13.21 3.95 5.05
CA LEU A 358 13.68 4.26 3.70
C LEU A 358 14.67 5.44 3.69
N GLY A 359 14.70 6.28 4.72
CA GLY A 359 15.71 7.33 4.89
C GLY A 359 15.30 8.73 4.42
N PHE A 360 14.00 8.98 4.23
CA PHE A 360 13.50 10.33 3.97
C PHE A 360 13.87 11.30 5.10
N ASN A 361 14.08 12.58 4.78
CA ASN A 361 14.20 13.65 5.76
C ASN A 361 12.85 13.99 6.38
N SER A 362 11.79 13.97 5.57
CA SER A 362 10.47 14.41 6.01
C SER A 362 9.34 13.74 5.24
N PHE A 363 8.19 13.57 5.90
CA PHE A 363 6.96 13.08 5.27
C PHE A 363 5.82 14.07 5.48
N GLN A 364 5.33 14.67 4.40
CA GLN A 364 4.20 15.60 4.41
C GLN A 364 2.92 14.88 4.00
N THR A 365 1.90 14.93 4.85
CA THR A 365 0.67 14.12 4.69
C THR A 365 -0.57 14.98 4.71
N ARG A 366 -1.76 14.39 4.51
CA ARG A 366 -3.07 15.05 4.63
C ARG A 366 -3.16 15.96 5.85
N GLU A 367 -2.66 15.49 7.00
CA GLU A 367 -2.66 16.20 8.28
C GLU A 367 -1.91 17.53 8.22
N THR A 368 -0.99 17.71 7.27
CA THR A 368 -0.17 18.91 7.09
C THR A 368 -0.70 19.87 6.03
N PHE A 369 -1.78 19.50 5.33
CA PHE A 369 -2.48 20.39 4.41
C PHE A 369 -3.46 21.29 5.19
N THR A 370 -3.41 22.60 4.92
CA THR A 370 -4.31 23.57 5.54
C THR A 370 -5.29 24.08 4.50
N LYS A 371 -6.59 23.80 4.68
CA LYS A 371 -7.68 24.22 3.75
C LYS A 371 -7.44 23.79 2.30
N ALA A 372 -6.92 22.58 2.10
CA ALA A 372 -6.71 22.03 0.77
C ALA A 372 -8.03 21.93 -0.01
N GLN A 373 -7.95 22.24 -1.31
CA GLN A 373 -9.03 21.97 -2.24
C GLN A 373 -9.25 20.46 -2.37
N LEU A 374 -10.52 20.05 -2.36
CA LEU A 374 -10.92 18.67 -2.57
C LEU A 374 -11.43 18.50 -3.99
N SER A 375 -11.17 17.33 -4.56
CA SER A 375 -11.80 16.86 -5.78
C SER A 375 -13.32 16.87 -5.62
N ASP A 376 -14.03 17.27 -6.66
CA ASP A 376 -15.48 17.41 -6.64
C ASP A 376 -16.22 16.07 -6.80
N THR A 377 -15.55 15.05 -7.37
CA THR A 377 -15.99 13.66 -7.46
C THR A 377 -15.63 12.86 -6.22
N THR A 378 -14.35 12.65 -5.95
CA THR A 378 -13.86 11.69 -4.94
C THR A 378 -13.78 12.26 -3.53
N LYS A 379 -13.81 13.59 -3.39
CA LYS A 379 -13.60 14.32 -2.12
C LYS A 379 -12.22 14.13 -1.48
N PHE A 380 -11.28 13.46 -2.16
CA PHE A 380 -9.87 13.47 -1.78
C PHE A 380 -9.23 14.83 -2.08
N ILE A 381 -8.07 15.11 -1.48
CA ILE A 381 -7.34 16.35 -1.79
C ILE A 381 -6.92 16.31 -3.26
N SER A 382 -7.18 17.39 -3.99
CA SER A 382 -6.89 17.47 -5.42
C SER A 382 -5.39 17.45 -5.72
N ASP A 383 -4.98 16.92 -6.87
CA ASP A 383 -3.60 16.82 -7.33
C ASP A 383 -2.99 18.20 -7.62
N THR A 384 -3.84 19.21 -7.85
CA THR A 384 -3.45 20.63 -7.89
C THR A 384 -2.79 21.06 -6.57
N GLU A 385 -3.26 20.57 -5.41
CA GLU A 385 -2.67 20.89 -4.11
C GLU A 385 -1.32 20.18 -3.90
N ILE A 386 -1.14 18.98 -4.46
CA ILE A 386 0.18 18.33 -4.51
C ILE A 386 1.15 19.16 -5.34
N SER A 387 0.74 19.59 -6.53
CA SER A 387 1.59 20.39 -7.41
C SER A 387 2.05 21.68 -6.73
N LYS A 388 1.14 22.40 -6.06
CA LYS A 388 1.48 23.57 -5.23
C LYS A 388 2.43 23.21 -4.09
N ARG A 389 2.21 22.07 -3.42
CA ARG A 389 3.05 21.65 -2.29
C ARG A 389 4.46 21.26 -2.71
N ILE A 390 4.63 20.63 -3.87
CA ILE A 390 5.95 20.31 -4.44
C ILE A 390 6.72 21.61 -4.70
N ILE A 391 6.11 22.57 -5.40
CA ILE A 391 6.72 23.87 -5.67
C ILE A 391 7.08 24.61 -4.38
N GLN A 392 6.24 24.52 -3.34
CA GLN A 392 6.55 25.13 -2.04
C GLN A 392 7.72 24.42 -1.36
N THR A 393 7.76 23.08 -1.37
CA THR A 393 8.84 22.30 -0.77
C THR A 393 10.19 22.68 -1.37
N ILE A 394 10.29 22.76 -2.70
CA ILE A 394 11.52 23.16 -3.41
C ILE A 394 11.98 24.57 -3.01
N LYS A 395 11.04 25.49 -2.79
CA LYS A 395 11.38 26.87 -2.37
C LYS A 395 11.82 26.98 -0.91
N ASP A 396 11.48 25.99 -0.09
CA ASP A 396 11.77 25.98 1.35
C ASP A 396 13.12 25.31 1.68
N THR A 397 13.82 24.80 0.67
CA THR A 397 15.06 24.03 0.79
C THR A 397 16.21 24.75 0.07
N PRO A 398 17.41 24.84 0.69
CA PRO A 398 18.58 25.44 0.05
C PRO A 398 19.43 24.42 -0.73
N THR A 399 19.01 23.16 -0.78
CA THR A 399 19.72 22.02 -1.37
C THR A 399 18.87 21.43 -2.49
N PRO A 400 19.48 20.70 -3.46
CA PRO A 400 18.71 19.92 -4.41
C PRO A 400 17.70 18.98 -3.72
N ASP A 401 16.51 18.87 -4.29
CA ASP A 401 15.41 18.11 -3.73
C ASP A 401 15.23 16.76 -4.42
N TYR A 402 15.00 15.74 -3.61
CA TYR A 402 14.39 14.50 -4.04
C TYR A 402 12.98 14.44 -3.47
N ILE A 403 11.97 14.60 -4.32
CA ILE A 403 10.58 14.56 -3.89
C ILE A 403 9.92 13.31 -4.44
N TYR A 404 9.38 12.49 -3.54
CA TYR A 404 8.52 11.37 -3.90
C TYR A 404 7.09 11.67 -3.48
N SER A 405 6.20 11.90 -4.45
CA SER A 405 4.81 12.24 -4.18
C SER A 405 3.87 11.13 -4.63
N VAL A 406 2.84 10.87 -3.81
CA VAL A 406 1.78 9.91 -4.08
C VAL A 406 0.45 10.63 -3.99
N THR A 407 -0.30 10.67 -5.10
CA THR A 407 -1.59 11.35 -5.16
C THR A 407 -2.73 10.45 -4.66
N MET A 408 -3.96 10.96 -4.66
CA MET A 408 -5.16 10.21 -4.22
C MET A 408 -6.43 10.66 -4.95
N GLU A 409 -6.39 11.76 -5.72
CA GLU A 409 -7.58 12.37 -6.33
C GLU A 409 -8.38 11.36 -7.17
N ASN A 410 -7.70 10.51 -7.94
CA ASN A 410 -8.34 9.57 -8.85
C ASN A 410 -8.69 8.21 -8.24
N HIS A 411 -8.58 8.04 -6.92
CA HIS A 411 -8.90 6.76 -6.31
C HIS A 411 -10.39 6.43 -6.48
N GLY A 412 -10.70 5.21 -6.96
CA GLY A 412 -12.09 4.77 -7.20
C GLY A 412 -12.92 4.63 -5.92
N PRO A 413 -14.24 4.34 -6.03
CA PRO A 413 -14.99 4.01 -7.26
C PRO A 413 -15.38 5.23 -8.12
N TYR A 414 -15.82 4.97 -9.36
CA TYR A 414 -16.18 5.97 -10.39
C TYR A 414 -17.69 5.99 -10.71
N ASP A 415 -18.53 5.70 -9.72
CA ASP A 415 -19.98 5.52 -9.85
C ASP A 415 -20.80 6.83 -9.79
N GLN A 416 -20.16 7.97 -9.50
CA GLN A 416 -20.80 9.27 -9.29
C GLN A 416 -20.55 10.24 -10.45
N PRO A 417 -21.31 10.17 -11.56
CA PRO A 417 -21.07 11.01 -12.73
C PRO A 417 -21.27 12.49 -12.43
N LYS A 418 -20.36 13.33 -12.94
CA LYS A 418 -20.45 14.80 -12.92
C LYS A 418 -20.65 15.34 -14.33
N LYS A 419 -21.28 16.52 -14.43
CA LYS A 419 -21.67 17.14 -15.70
C LYS A 419 -20.53 17.89 -16.41
N GLN A 420 -19.39 18.13 -15.77
CA GLN A 420 -18.36 19.03 -16.31
C GLN A 420 -17.56 18.41 -17.48
N PHE A 421 -17.26 17.12 -17.41
CA PHE A 421 -16.84 16.33 -18.57
C PHE A 421 -18.00 15.41 -18.96
N ASN A 422 -18.90 15.92 -19.78
CA ASN A 422 -19.99 15.14 -20.35
C ASN A 422 -19.68 14.85 -21.80
N ASP A 423 -18.78 13.90 -22.03
CA ASP A 423 -18.61 13.33 -23.35
C ASP A 423 -19.61 12.18 -23.53
N SER A 424 -20.82 12.52 -23.95
CA SER A 424 -21.87 11.54 -24.22
C SER A 424 -21.56 10.64 -25.43
N ALA A 425 -20.43 10.85 -26.12
CA ALA A 425 -20.06 10.19 -27.37
C ALA A 425 -18.77 9.38 -27.20
N THR A 426 -18.84 8.28 -26.45
CA THR A 426 -17.82 7.23 -26.59
C THR A 426 -18.17 6.31 -27.76
N ASN A 427 -17.21 6.10 -28.67
CA ASN A 427 -17.34 5.18 -29.79
C ASN A 427 -17.08 3.71 -29.40
N LEU A 428 -16.80 3.45 -28.12
CA LEU A 428 -16.58 2.10 -27.60
C LEU A 428 -17.92 1.35 -27.42
N PRO A 429 -17.95 0.03 -27.64
CA PRO A 429 -19.15 -0.80 -27.45
C PRO A 429 -19.37 -1.11 -25.95
N LEU A 430 -19.62 -0.07 -25.16
CA LEU A 430 -19.80 -0.16 -23.71
C LEU A 430 -21.29 -0.26 -23.32
N GLU A 431 -21.58 -1.02 -22.27
CA GLU A 431 -22.85 -0.90 -21.56
C GLU A 431 -23.02 0.48 -20.91
N GLU A 432 -24.26 0.92 -20.70
CA GLU A 432 -24.56 2.27 -20.18
C GLU A 432 -23.95 2.54 -18.80
N GLY A 433 -23.84 1.53 -17.94
CA GLY A 433 -23.14 1.64 -16.65
C GLY A 433 -21.64 1.88 -16.84
N ASN A 434 -21.01 1.11 -17.73
CA ASN A 434 -19.59 1.20 -18.06
C ASN A 434 -19.23 2.53 -18.74
N LYS A 435 -20.13 3.08 -19.57
CA LYS A 435 -19.99 4.44 -20.12
C LYS A 435 -19.91 5.51 -19.01
N LYS A 436 -20.77 5.42 -18.00
CA LYS A 436 -20.77 6.38 -16.87
C LYS A 436 -19.50 6.27 -16.03
N ILE A 437 -19.03 5.06 -15.80
CA ILE A 437 -17.76 4.78 -15.10
C ILE A 437 -16.61 5.43 -15.86
N LEU A 438 -16.49 5.15 -17.17
CA LEU A 438 -15.41 5.70 -18.01
C LEU A 438 -15.45 7.23 -18.09
N ASN A 439 -16.64 7.83 -18.23
CA ASN A 439 -16.79 9.29 -18.26
C ASN A 439 -16.44 9.95 -16.92
N THR A 440 -16.81 9.33 -15.80
CA THR A 440 -16.44 9.83 -14.46
C THR A 440 -14.92 9.76 -14.26
N TYR A 441 -14.29 8.68 -14.72
CA TYR A 441 -12.83 8.56 -14.71
C TYR A 441 -12.15 9.62 -15.57
N ALA A 442 -12.59 9.80 -16.82
CA ALA A 442 -12.05 10.81 -17.73
C ALA A 442 -12.23 12.25 -17.20
N HIS A 443 -13.32 12.52 -16.47
CA HIS A 443 -13.50 13.81 -15.80
C HIS A 443 -12.40 14.12 -14.79
N ASN A 444 -12.01 13.13 -13.97
CA ASN A 444 -10.94 13.29 -13.00
C ASN A 444 -9.59 13.54 -13.68
N LEU A 445 -9.34 12.87 -14.82
CA LEU A 445 -8.10 13.05 -15.59
C LEU A 445 -7.90 14.49 -16.06
N VAL A 446 -8.97 15.23 -16.39
CA VAL A 446 -8.88 16.65 -16.76
C VAL A 446 -8.27 17.49 -15.62
N ASN A 447 -8.63 17.21 -14.36
CA ASN A 447 -8.05 17.91 -13.21
C ASN A 447 -6.57 17.52 -13.02
N ILE A 448 -6.22 16.26 -13.24
CA ILE A 448 -4.85 15.76 -13.15
C ILE A 448 -3.97 16.38 -14.24
N ASP A 449 -4.47 16.50 -15.48
CA ASP A 449 -3.79 17.16 -16.60
C ASP A 449 -3.53 18.64 -16.29
N HIS A 450 -4.52 19.34 -15.70
CA HIS A 450 -4.34 20.71 -15.21
C HIS A 450 -3.32 20.81 -14.08
N ALA A 451 -3.30 19.86 -13.14
CA ALA A 451 -2.31 19.83 -12.06
C ALA A 451 -0.89 19.62 -12.60
N LEU A 452 -0.71 18.67 -13.55
CA LEU A 452 0.55 18.44 -14.24
C LEU A 452 1.00 19.71 -14.97
N LYS A 453 0.09 20.41 -15.64
CA LYS A 453 0.37 21.71 -16.27
C LYS A 453 0.85 22.75 -15.27
N LEU A 454 0.15 22.91 -14.15
CA LEU A 454 0.55 23.84 -13.10
C LEU A 454 1.97 23.53 -12.59
N LEU A 455 2.28 22.25 -12.35
CA LEU A 455 3.59 21.82 -11.88
C LEU A 455 4.68 22.17 -12.90
N ILE A 456 4.56 21.68 -14.13
CA ILE A 456 5.58 21.84 -15.17
C ILE A 456 5.79 23.32 -15.51
N GLU A 457 4.72 24.10 -15.69
CA GLU A 457 4.83 25.54 -15.98
C GLU A 457 5.41 26.36 -14.82
N SER A 458 5.31 25.86 -13.58
CA SER A 458 5.98 26.47 -12.44
C SER A 458 7.46 26.09 -12.38
N LEU A 459 7.81 24.84 -12.68
CA LEU A 459 9.19 24.37 -12.71
C LEU A 459 10.01 24.99 -13.85
N LYS A 460 9.38 25.27 -15.01
CA LYS A 460 10.00 26.04 -16.11
C LYS A 460 10.49 27.43 -15.69
N LYS A 461 9.95 27.99 -14.60
CA LYS A 461 10.31 29.31 -14.07
C LYS A 461 11.38 29.25 -12.98
N LEU A 462 11.77 28.06 -12.54
CA LEU A 462 12.85 27.88 -11.58
C LEU A 462 14.19 27.86 -12.32
N ASP A 463 15.18 28.51 -11.73
CA ASP A 463 16.58 28.50 -12.21
C ASP A 463 17.35 27.32 -11.59
N GLU A 464 16.71 26.16 -11.55
CA GLU A 464 17.24 24.93 -10.96
C GLU A 464 17.05 23.76 -11.95
N PRO A 465 18.12 23.02 -12.30
CA PRO A 465 17.98 21.79 -13.08
C PRO A 465 16.99 20.84 -12.40
N THR A 466 16.00 20.36 -13.13
CA THR A 466 14.91 19.55 -12.57
C THR A 466 14.53 18.42 -13.53
N ILE A 467 14.27 17.25 -12.96
CA ILE A 467 13.73 16.07 -13.63
C ILE A 467 12.41 15.69 -12.94
N VAL A 468 11.33 15.58 -13.71
CA VAL A 468 10.02 15.11 -13.25
C VAL A 468 9.71 13.78 -13.91
N VAL A 469 9.43 12.78 -13.09
CA VAL A 469 9.03 11.43 -13.49
C VAL A 469 7.56 11.28 -13.10
N PHE A 470 6.65 11.34 -14.07
CA PHE A 470 5.21 11.28 -13.86
C PHE A 470 4.64 9.98 -14.42
N TYR A 471 3.92 9.21 -13.60
CA TYR A 471 3.42 7.88 -13.96
C TYR A 471 2.21 7.48 -13.12
N GLY A 472 1.43 6.50 -13.62
CA GLY A 472 0.42 5.81 -12.84
C GLY A 472 1.00 4.68 -12.00
N ASP A 473 0.41 4.38 -10.85
CA ASP A 473 0.84 3.26 -10.00
C ASP A 473 0.24 1.91 -10.38
N HIS A 474 -0.94 1.93 -11.00
CA HIS A 474 -1.63 0.80 -11.61
C HIS A 474 -2.78 1.29 -12.50
N LEU A 475 -3.38 0.36 -13.27
CA LEU A 475 -4.63 0.65 -13.96
C LEU A 475 -5.78 0.83 -12.96
N PRO A 476 -6.74 1.75 -13.23
CA PRO A 476 -7.99 1.84 -12.49
C PRO A 476 -8.83 0.56 -12.65
N MET A 477 -9.68 0.22 -11.68
CA MET A 477 -10.54 -0.96 -11.80
C MET A 477 -11.54 -0.87 -12.98
N LEU A 478 -12.04 0.35 -13.26
CA LEU A 478 -13.06 0.67 -14.27
C LEU A 478 -14.20 -0.37 -14.34
N GLY A 479 -14.99 -0.39 -13.27
CA GLY A 479 -16.13 -1.29 -13.13
C GLY A 479 -15.78 -2.62 -12.46
N ASP A 480 -16.83 -3.36 -12.11
CA ASP A 480 -16.68 -4.64 -11.46
C ASP A 480 -16.12 -5.66 -12.45
N GLU A 481 -15.21 -6.51 -11.97
CA GLU A 481 -14.61 -7.59 -12.77
C GLU A 481 -13.99 -7.13 -14.12
N MET A 482 -13.43 -5.91 -14.16
CA MET A 482 -12.81 -5.32 -15.36
C MET A 482 -13.82 -5.05 -16.50
N SER A 483 -15.10 -4.84 -16.19
CA SER A 483 -16.19 -4.76 -17.17
C SER A 483 -15.95 -3.73 -18.28
N VAL A 484 -15.44 -2.53 -17.98
CA VAL A 484 -15.15 -1.52 -19.02
C VAL A 484 -14.09 -2.02 -20.01
N TYR A 485 -13.07 -2.74 -19.54
CA TYR A 485 -12.01 -3.26 -20.41
C TYR A 485 -12.49 -4.43 -21.27
N LEU A 486 -13.37 -5.27 -20.73
CA LEU A 486 -13.98 -6.40 -21.45
C LEU A 486 -14.93 -5.88 -22.53
N ASP A 487 -15.84 -4.97 -22.18
CA ASP A 487 -16.77 -4.34 -23.11
C ASP A 487 -16.02 -3.63 -24.24
N ALA A 488 -14.97 -2.88 -23.91
CA ALA A 488 -14.13 -2.19 -24.90
C ALA A 488 -13.33 -3.14 -25.80
N ASN A 489 -13.37 -4.46 -25.58
CA ASN A 489 -12.51 -5.46 -26.21
C ASN A 489 -11.00 -5.19 -26.03
N TYR A 490 -10.63 -4.50 -24.94
CA TYR A 490 -9.23 -4.20 -24.63
C TYR A 490 -8.49 -5.45 -24.14
N ILE A 491 -9.17 -6.29 -23.36
CA ILE A 491 -8.71 -7.61 -22.91
C ILE A 491 -9.76 -8.68 -23.22
N LYS A 492 -9.38 -9.96 -23.14
CA LYS A 492 -10.32 -11.08 -23.30
C LYS A 492 -10.80 -11.60 -21.96
N ASN A 493 -9.87 -11.92 -21.07
CA ASN A 493 -10.17 -12.53 -19.78
C ASN A 493 -9.11 -12.29 -18.69
N ALA A 494 -8.08 -11.48 -18.96
CA ALA A 494 -6.97 -11.22 -18.04
C ALA A 494 -6.06 -12.42 -17.70
N GLU A 495 -6.19 -13.55 -18.41
CA GLU A 495 -5.42 -14.76 -18.13
C GLU A 495 -4.18 -14.90 -19.02
N THR A 496 -4.21 -14.33 -20.23
CA THR A 496 -3.11 -14.43 -21.17
C THR A 496 -1.95 -13.51 -20.79
N LYS A 497 -0.73 -13.81 -21.26
CA LYS A 497 0.42 -12.91 -21.09
C LYS A 497 0.16 -11.52 -21.68
N ALA A 498 -0.53 -11.46 -22.82
CA ALA A 498 -0.86 -10.20 -23.49
C ALA A 498 -1.83 -9.38 -22.64
N ASP A 499 -2.89 -10.00 -22.15
CA ASP A 499 -3.85 -9.33 -21.26
C ASP A 499 -3.16 -8.89 -19.96
N TYR A 500 -2.31 -9.74 -19.36
CA TYR A 500 -1.55 -9.38 -18.16
C TYR A 500 -0.72 -8.12 -18.37
N ILE A 501 0.06 -8.06 -19.46
CA ILE A 501 0.87 -6.88 -19.78
C ILE A 501 -0.03 -5.65 -19.92
N LYS A 502 -1.12 -5.73 -20.69
CA LYS A 502 -2.08 -4.63 -20.84
C LYS A 502 -2.65 -4.15 -19.51
N MET A 503 -2.99 -5.07 -18.61
CA MET A 503 -3.62 -4.77 -17.32
C MET A 503 -2.64 -4.22 -16.26
N HIS A 504 -1.34 -4.34 -16.51
CA HIS A 504 -0.28 -3.92 -15.60
C HIS A 504 0.64 -2.87 -16.22
N THR A 505 0.26 -2.24 -17.33
CA THR A 505 1.11 -1.25 -18.02
C THR A 505 0.48 0.13 -17.97
N VAL A 506 1.14 1.07 -17.31
CA VAL A 506 0.74 2.47 -17.16
C VAL A 506 1.63 3.40 -17.98
N PRO A 507 1.12 4.55 -18.44
CA PRO A 507 1.92 5.55 -19.13
C PRO A 507 2.99 6.16 -18.21
N LEU A 508 4.14 6.50 -18.80
CA LEU A 508 5.28 7.15 -18.13
C LEU A 508 5.71 8.38 -18.93
N LEU A 509 5.96 9.48 -18.22
CA LEU A 509 6.54 10.72 -18.76
C LEU A 509 7.76 11.11 -17.92
N ILE A 510 8.86 11.43 -18.59
CA ILE A 510 10.06 12.01 -17.97
C ILE A 510 10.31 13.38 -18.60
N TRP A 511 9.92 14.42 -17.87
CA TRP A 511 10.17 15.81 -18.22
C TRP A 511 11.47 16.29 -17.58
N SER A 512 12.22 17.13 -18.28
CA SER A 512 13.35 17.84 -17.71
C SER A 512 13.52 19.18 -18.41
N ASN A 513 14.00 20.18 -17.67
CA ASN A 513 14.45 21.46 -18.22
C ASN A 513 15.93 21.45 -18.67
N THR A 514 16.65 20.34 -18.49
CA THR A 514 18.08 20.21 -18.83
C THR A 514 18.40 19.00 -19.69
N LEU A 515 17.72 17.86 -19.50
CA LEU A 515 17.98 16.65 -20.28
C LEU A 515 17.32 16.69 -21.66
N GLN A 516 18.02 16.12 -22.65
CA GLN A 516 17.45 15.88 -23.98
C GLN A 516 16.45 14.73 -23.96
N LYS A 517 15.48 14.79 -24.87
CA LYS A 517 14.51 13.71 -25.11
C LYS A 517 15.23 12.40 -25.48
N GLN A 518 14.91 11.34 -24.77
CA GLN A 518 15.38 9.97 -25.03
C GLN A 518 14.34 9.20 -25.86
N SER A 519 14.76 8.05 -26.41
CA SER A 519 13.86 7.10 -27.08
C SER A 519 12.79 6.59 -26.11
N PRO A 520 11.57 6.24 -26.60
CA PRO A 520 10.55 5.66 -25.75
C PRO A 520 11.01 4.40 -25.03
N ILE A 521 10.67 4.27 -23.75
CA ILE A 521 11.10 3.15 -22.90
C ILE A 521 9.93 2.27 -22.48
N GLU A 522 10.18 0.97 -22.29
CA GLU A 522 9.26 0.03 -21.66
C GLU A 522 9.97 -0.73 -20.55
N ILE A 523 9.54 -0.52 -19.31
CA ILE A 523 10.34 -0.84 -18.11
C ILE A 523 9.45 -1.32 -16.96
N SER A 524 9.90 -2.25 -16.12
CA SER A 524 9.21 -2.57 -14.86
C SER A 524 9.54 -1.54 -13.78
N SER A 525 8.62 -1.28 -12.85
CA SER A 525 8.76 -0.25 -11.80
C SER A 525 10.08 -0.30 -11.04
N ASN A 526 10.59 -1.49 -10.71
CA ASN A 526 11.84 -1.66 -9.97
C ASN A 526 13.09 -1.11 -10.69
N PHE A 527 13.03 -0.90 -12.01
CA PHE A 527 14.15 -0.37 -12.80
C PHE A 527 14.04 1.14 -13.07
N LEU A 528 12.89 1.78 -12.76
CA LEU A 528 12.65 3.18 -13.11
C LEU A 528 13.62 4.12 -12.40
N THR A 529 13.85 3.95 -11.10
CA THR A 529 14.79 4.79 -10.35
C THR A 529 16.23 4.63 -10.82
N PRO A 530 16.78 3.40 -10.99
CA PRO A 530 18.08 3.21 -11.63
C PRO A 530 18.20 3.93 -12.97
N TYR A 531 17.21 3.82 -13.84
CA TYR A 531 17.21 4.53 -15.14
C TYR A 531 17.29 6.06 -14.98
N VAL A 532 16.45 6.63 -14.10
CA VAL A 532 16.41 8.08 -13.86
C VAL A 532 17.70 8.58 -13.20
N PHE A 533 18.25 7.82 -12.25
CA PHE A 533 19.50 8.17 -11.59
C PHE A 533 20.69 8.11 -12.55
N ASP A 534 20.68 7.20 -13.53
CA ASP A 534 21.69 7.12 -14.59
C ASP A 534 21.65 8.39 -15.45
N LEU A 535 20.45 8.78 -15.90
CA LEU A 535 20.22 10.03 -16.64
C LEU A 535 20.62 11.28 -15.84
N ALA A 536 20.41 11.28 -14.52
CA ALA A 536 20.75 12.38 -13.62
C ALA A 536 22.23 12.37 -13.18
N ASN A 537 23.01 11.36 -13.58
CA ASN A 537 24.37 11.10 -13.09
C ASN A 537 24.46 11.08 -11.55
N ILE A 538 23.45 10.50 -10.89
CA ILE A 538 23.42 10.28 -9.44
C ILE A 538 24.16 8.98 -9.14
N LYS A 539 25.11 9.03 -8.20
CA LYS A 539 25.83 7.83 -7.78
C LYS A 539 24.86 6.85 -7.13
N MET A 540 24.80 5.63 -7.66
CA MET A 540 23.90 4.59 -7.18
C MET A 540 24.58 3.70 -6.13
N ASN A 541 23.78 2.98 -5.35
CA ASN A 541 24.28 1.86 -4.55
C ASN A 541 24.45 0.61 -5.41
N THR A 542 24.91 -0.46 -4.80
CA THR A 542 25.17 -1.72 -5.49
C THR A 542 23.93 -2.31 -6.18
N ASN A 543 22.77 -2.32 -5.52
CA ASN A 543 21.54 -2.88 -6.08
C ASN A 543 21.05 -2.08 -7.29
N PHE A 544 21.03 -0.75 -7.20
CA PHE A 544 20.64 0.13 -8.30
C PHE A 544 21.63 0.06 -9.46
N SER A 545 22.94 -0.01 -9.18
CA SER A 545 23.96 -0.15 -10.22
C SER A 545 23.79 -1.46 -10.99
N TYR A 546 23.50 -2.56 -10.29
CA TYR A 546 23.19 -3.86 -10.91
C TYR A 546 21.98 -3.80 -11.84
N LEU A 547 20.94 -3.06 -11.45
CA LEU A 547 19.78 -2.84 -12.30
C LEU A 547 20.09 -1.90 -13.48
N ALA A 548 20.83 -0.82 -13.28
CA ALA A 548 21.27 0.08 -14.35
C ALA A 548 22.08 -0.66 -15.42
N ASP A 549 23.07 -1.47 -15.00
CA ASP A 549 23.87 -2.30 -15.89
C ASP A 549 22.98 -3.29 -16.68
N SER A 550 21.95 -3.88 -16.05
CA SER A 550 21.02 -4.78 -16.74
C SER A 550 20.15 -4.06 -17.79
N ILE A 551 19.77 -2.79 -17.55
CA ILE A 551 19.04 -1.96 -18.51
C ILE A 551 19.90 -1.73 -19.75
N HIS A 552 21.19 -1.39 -19.58
CA HIS A 552 22.13 -1.22 -20.69
C HIS A 552 22.33 -2.51 -21.49
N ASN A 553 22.15 -3.67 -20.86
CA ASN A 553 22.17 -4.99 -21.50
C ASN A 553 20.81 -5.44 -22.06
N GLY A 554 19.81 -4.55 -22.11
CA GLY A 554 18.48 -4.81 -22.70
C GLY A 554 17.50 -5.55 -21.79
N GLN A 555 17.82 -5.74 -20.50
CA GLN A 555 16.94 -6.34 -19.51
C GLN A 555 16.23 -5.24 -18.70
N THR A 556 15.00 -4.90 -19.10
CA THR A 556 14.23 -3.80 -18.48
C THR A 556 12.96 -4.26 -17.78
N LYS A 557 12.64 -5.56 -17.80
CA LYS A 557 11.34 -6.09 -17.36
C LYS A 557 11.49 -7.35 -16.54
N ILE A 558 10.70 -7.45 -15.47
CA ILE A 558 10.49 -8.68 -14.71
C ILE A 558 8.99 -8.95 -14.67
N LEU A 559 8.59 -10.06 -15.27
CA LEU A 559 7.22 -10.54 -15.27
C LEU A 559 7.05 -11.66 -14.23
N PRO A 560 5.82 -12.01 -13.83
CA PRO A 560 5.57 -13.19 -13.01
C PRO A 560 6.19 -14.44 -13.62
N SER A 561 6.65 -15.37 -12.78
CA SER A 561 7.34 -16.60 -13.21
C SER A 561 6.65 -17.36 -14.33
N LYS A 562 5.30 -17.45 -14.32
CA LYS A 562 4.49 -18.08 -15.37
C LYS A 562 4.64 -17.44 -16.77
N PHE A 563 5.11 -16.19 -16.85
CA PHE A 563 5.27 -15.43 -18.09
C PHE A 563 6.74 -15.13 -18.45
N GLN A 564 7.69 -15.53 -17.61
CA GLN A 564 9.12 -15.33 -17.84
C GLN A 564 9.63 -16.22 -18.99
N LYS A 565 10.65 -15.74 -19.71
CA LYS A 565 11.32 -16.52 -20.77
C LYS A 565 12.47 -17.33 -20.15
N ASN A 566 12.55 -18.62 -20.47
CA ASN A 566 13.62 -19.51 -20.00
C ASN A 566 14.88 -19.40 -20.87
N SER A 567 15.52 -18.22 -20.91
CA SER A 567 16.87 -18.07 -21.51
C SER A 567 17.94 -18.10 -20.42
N LYS A 568 19.13 -18.66 -20.72
CA LYS A 568 20.22 -18.79 -19.73
C LYS A 568 20.63 -17.45 -19.11
N GLU A 569 20.68 -16.38 -19.91
CA GLU A 569 21.05 -15.03 -19.46
C GLU A 569 19.97 -14.42 -18.56
N SER A 570 18.70 -14.55 -18.94
CA SER A 570 17.58 -14.11 -18.08
C SER A 570 17.55 -14.89 -16.77
N THR A 571 17.81 -16.20 -16.79
CA THR A 571 17.84 -17.04 -15.58
C THR A 571 18.97 -16.62 -14.65
N LYS A 572 20.19 -16.36 -15.17
CA LYS A 572 21.32 -15.91 -14.34
C LYS A 572 21.05 -14.54 -13.71
N PHE A 573 20.53 -13.58 -14.48
CA PHE A 573 20.19 -12.26 -13.96
C PHE A 573 19.16 -12.36 -12.82
N LEU A 574 18.07 -13.10 -13.03
CA LEU A 574 16.99 -13.25 -12.05
C LEU A 574 17.48 -13.95 -10.77
N MET A 575 18.31 -15.00 -10.88
CA MET A 575 18.90 -15.68 -9.73
C MET A 575 19.81 -14.75 -8.91
N ASN A 576 20.66 -13.98 -9.59
CA ASN A 576 21.53 -13.01 -8.92
C ASN A 576 20.69 -11.91 -8.25
N TYR A 577 19.68 -11.39 -8.93
CA TYR A 577 18.80 -10.36 -8.38
C TYR A 577 18.01 -10.87 -7.16
N GLU A 578 17.49 -12.10 -7.19
CA GLU A 578 16.85 -12.76 -6.05
C GLU A 578 17.79 -12.85 -4.84
N ILE A 579 19.07 -13.19 -5.07
CA ILE A 579 20.11 -13.25 -4.02
C ILE A 579 20.37 -11.87 -3.42
N LEU A 580 20.49 -10.82 -4.24
CA LEU A 580 20.67 -9.44 -3.80
C LEU A 580 19.47 -8.97 -2.97
N GLN A 581 18.25 -9.22 -3.46
CA GLN A 581 17.02 -8.86 -2.75
C GLN A 581 16.88 -9.60 -1.41
N TYR A 582 17.20 -10.91 -1.38
CA TYR A 582 17.20 -11.67 -0.13
C TYR A 582 18.17 -11.06 0.89
N ASP A 583 19.39 -10.70 0.46
CA ASP A 583 20.40 -10.07 1.33
C ASP A 583 19.88 -8.77 1.97
N VAL A 584 19.20 -7.94 1.19
CA VAL A 584 18.60 -6.67 1.64
C VAL A 584 17.48 -6.91 2.66
N LEU A 585 16.53 -7.80 2.35
CA LEU A 585 15.30 -7.94 3.14
C LEU A 585 15.44 -8.87 4.36
N LYS A 586 16.15 -9.99 4.22
CA LYS A 586 16.20 -11.06 5.25
C LYS A 586 17.61 -11.51 5.62
N GLY A 587 18.54 -11.43 4.69
CA GLY A 587 19.92 -11.84 4.89
C GLY A 587 20.72 -10.94 5.83
N LYS A 588 22.03 -11.17 5.83
CA LYS A 588 23.05 -10.50 6.64
C LYS A 588 23.49 -9.14 6.10
N GLN A 589 22.86 -8.64 5.02
CA GLN A 589 23.19 -7.35 4.40
C GLN A 589 24.68 -7.24 4.03
N TYR A 590 25.23 -8.29 3.41
CA TYR A 590 26.61 -8.26 2.89
C TYR A 590 26.81 -7.11 1.90
N LEU A 591 25.77 -6.73 1.14
CA LEU A 591 25.77 -5.58 0.24
C LEU A 591 26.08 -4.26 0.94
N TYR A 592 25.70 -4.12 2.20
CA TYR A 592 25.86 -2.89 2.97
C TYR A 592 27.12 -2.88 3.84
N GLN A 593 27.94 -3.94 3.89
CA GLN A 593 29.11 -3.94 4.79
C GLN A 593 30.18 -2.89 4.44
N ASN A 594 30.19 -2.40 3.20
CA ASN A 594 31.08 -1.34 2.72
C ASN A 594 30.37 0.02 2.52
N GLU A 595 29.05 0.05 2.64
CA GLU A 595 28.22 1.26 2.57
C GLU A 595 27.92 1.64 4.03
N ASN A 596 28.34 2.83 4.50
CA ASN A 596 28.23 3.26 5.91
C ASN A 596 27.05 2.61 6.67
N GLU A 597 27.30 2.04 7.86
CA GLU A 597 26.25 1.47 8.73
C GLU A 597 24.99 2.34 8.65
N LEU A 598 23.86 1.73 8.27
CA LEU A 598 22.60 2.44 8.06
C LEU A 598 22.12 3.03 9.40
N LYS A 599 22.64 4.21 9.74
CA LYS A 599 22.29 4.92 10.98
C LYS A 599 20.84 5.39 10.89
N ASN A 600 20.20 5.46 12.05
CA ASN A 600 18.95 6.17 12.20
C ASN A 600 19.18 7.64 11.83
N LEU A 601 18.53 8.05 10.77
CA LEU A 601 18.62 9.39 10.23
C LEU A 601 17.58 10.29 10.88
N SER A 602 17.86 11.59 10.96
CA SER A 602 16.83 12.57 11.34
C SER A 602 15.64 12.47 10.39
N TYR A 603 14.44 12.46 10.97
CA TYR A 603 13.17 12.30 10.27
C TYR A 603 12.12 13.19 10.94
N PHE A 604 11.23 13.77 10.15
CA PHE A 604 10.16 14.62 10.66
C PHE A 604 8.84 14.36 9.92
N LEU A 605 7.78 14.08 10.66
CA LEU A 605 6.44 13.89 10.09
C LEU A 605 5.75 15.24 9.89
N GLY A 606 6.15 15.91 8.82
CA GLY A 606 5.59 17.15 8.29
C GLY A 606 6.64 17.95 7.53
N ASN A 607 6.42 19.25 7.30
CA ASN A 607 7.48 20.14 6.82
C ASN A 607 8.23 20.70 8.05
N PRO A 608 9.52 20.37 8.26
CA PRO A 608 10.30 20.91 9.37
C PRO A 608 10.79 22.34 9.13
N ASN A 609 10.71 22.85 7.90
CA ASN A 609 11.29 24.14 7.53
C ASN A 609 10.36 25.28 7.91
N PHE A 610 10.84 26.19 8.76
CA PHE A 610 10.16 27.44 9.08
C PHE A 610 11.16 28.52 9.46
N THR A 611 10.74 29.78 9.29
CA THR A 611 11.51 30.94 9.72
C THR A 611 10.68 31.83 10.62
N VAL A 612 11.34 32.53 11.54
CA VAL A 612 10.72 33.58 12.34
C VAL A 612 11.37 34.90 11.94
N LYS A 613 10.55 35.84 11.48
CA LYS A 613 10.98 37.15 11.00
C LYS A 613 10.86 38.24 12.06
N ASP A 614 9.71 38.31 12.74
CA ASP A 614 9.45 39.39 13.69
C ASP A 614 8.49 38.98 14.82
N VAL A 615 8.54 39.70 15.93
CA VAL A 615 7.62 39.58 17.06
C VAL A 615 7.12 40.96 17.50
N SER A 616 5.81 41.06 17.71
CA SER A 616 5.13 42.27 18.15
C SER A 616 4.12 41.95 19.27
N PRO A 617 4.00 42.78 20.32
CA PRO A 617 4.82 43.96 20.57
C PRO A 617 6.25 43.58 21.00
N LYS A 618 7.23 44.48 20.81
CA LYS A 618 8.62 44.30 21.27
C LYS A 618 8.77 44.48 22.78
N VAL A 619 7.88 45.27 23.38
CA VAL A 619 7.84 45.58 24.80
C VAL A 619 6.42 45.32 25.31
N LEU A 620 6.32 44.57 26.40
CA LEU A 620 5.05 44.28 27.06
C LEU A 620 4.79 45.29 28.18
N ASN A 621 3.56 45.78 28.26
CA ASN A 621 3.11 46.72 29.29
C ASN A 621 2.76 45.98 30.59
N ALA A 622 3.52 46.19 31.67
CA ALA A 622 3.30 45.53 32.95
C ALA A 622 1.93 45.84 33.59
N LYS A 623 1.27 46.92 33.18
CA LYS A 623 -0.05 47.32 33.68
C LYS A 623 -1.20 46.52 33.07
N GLU A 624 -0.99 45.88 31.91
CA GLU A 624 -2.04 45.14 31.22
C GLU A 624 -2.21 43.73 31.80
N SER A 625 -3.45 43.29 31.96
CA SER A 625 -3.77 41.95 32.46
C SER A 625 -3.45 40.84 31.44
N LYS A 626 -3.51 41.19 30.14
CA LYS A 626 -3.35 40.27 29.02
C LYS A 626 -2.96 41.04 27.76
N GLN A 627 -1.94 40.56 27.05
CA GLN A 627 -1.43 41.18 25.82
C GLN A 627 -1.36 40.17 24.67
N LEU A 628 -1.73 40.62 23.48
CA LEU A 628 -1.65 39.81 22.26
C LEU A 628 -0.22 39.88 21.72
N VAL A 629 0.43 38.72 21.61
CA VAL A 629 1.70 38.58 20.92
C VAL A 629 1.46 37.99 19.54
N THR A 630 2.07 38.60 18.55
CA THR A 630 2.04 38.21 17.15
C THR A 630 3.47 37.94 16.70
N ILE A 631 3.71 36.73 16.19
CA ILE A 631 4.98 36.37 15.54
C ILE A 631 4.72 36.20 14.05
N THR A 632 5.57 36.81 13.23
CA THR A 632 5.52 36.70 11.76
C THR A 632 6.73 35.95 11.25
N GLY A 633 6.59 35.26 10.12
CA GLY A 633 7.59 34.35 9.59
C GLY A 633 7.10 33.62 8.35
N THR A 634 7.69 32.47 8.05
CA THR A 634 7.24 31.56 6.98
C THR A 634 7.27 30.12 7.47
N GLY A 635 6.50 29.24 6.82
CA GLY A 635 6.49 27.80 7.10
C GLY A 635 5.70 27.40 8.36
N PHE A 636 4.95 28.30 9.01
CA PHE A 636 4.16 27.90 10.18
C PHE A 636 3.04 26.93 9.80
N SER A 637 2.89 25.85 10.56
CA SER A 637 1.94 24.77 10.28
C SER A 637 1.16 24.39 11.54
N ASN A 638 0.19 23.48 11.45
CA ASN A 638 -0.47 22.91 12.63
C ASN A 638 0.50 22.22 13.62
N LEU A 639 1.75 21.97 13.23
CA LEU A 639 2.81 21.43 14.08
C LEU A 639 3.58 22.50 14.88
N THR A 640 3.44 23.78 14.52
CA THR A 640 4.10 24.90 15.22
C THR A 640 3.56 25.07 16.64
N LYS A 641 4.47 25.23 17.60
CA LYS A 641 4.19 25.37 19.02
C LYS A 641 5.01 26.52 19.59
N VAL A 642 4.52 27.10 20.69
CA VAL A 642 5.19 28.22 21.37
C VAL A 642 5.31 27.92 22.86
N LYS A 643 6.51 28.17 23.39
CA LYS A 643 6.76 28.22 24.84
C LYS A 643 7.07 29.66 25.25
N VAL A 644 6.56 30.05 26.41
CA VAL A 644 6.87 31.30 27.10
C VAL A 644 7.51 30.93 28.44
N ASN A 645 8.76 31.31 28.68
CA ASN A 645 9.54 30.91 29.86
C ASN A 645 9.46 29.38 30.12
N ASN A 646 9.67 28.58 29.08
CA ASN A 646 9.52 27.11 29.05
C ASN A 646 8.13 26.53 29.30
N GLN A 647 7.09 27.36 29.48
CA GLN A 647 5.70 26.90 29.61
C GLN A 647 4.97 26.96 28.27
N MET A 648 4.27 25.89 27.92
CA MET A 648 3.48 25.80 26.69
C MET A 648 2.30 26.76 26.68
N ILE A 649 2.13 27.49 25.57
CA ILE A 649 1.00 28.42 25.38
C ILE A 649 0.15 27.99 24.19
N GLY A 650 -1.17 28.03 24.38
CA GLY A 650 -2.15 27.82 23.30
C GLY A 650 -2.20 29.02 22.35
N LEU A 651 -2.22 28.75 21.05
CA LEU A 651 -2.30 29.80 20.03
C LEU A 651 -3.76 30.22 19.80
N SER A 652 -4.00 31.52 19.69
CA SER A 652 -5.32 32.07 19.35
C SER A 652 -5.58 32.03 17.84
N SER A 653 -4.54 32.18 17.02
CA SER A 653 -4.65 32.03 15.57
C SER A 653 -3.34 31.55 14.97
N ARG A 654 -3.45 30.90 13.80
CA ARG A 654 -2.30 30.38 13.06
C ARG A 654 -2.57 30.42 11.55
N THR A 655 -1.59 30.93 10.83
CA THR A 655 -1.52 30.93 9.36
C THR A 655 -0.08 30.59 8.96
N PRO A 656 0.19 30.25 7.69
CA PRO A 656 1.56 29.96 7.22
C PRO A 656 2.60 31.06 7.48
N THR A 657 2.16 32.30 7.67
CA THR A 657 3.07 33.47 7.82
C THR A 657 2.93 34.19 9.16
N LYS A 658 1.95 33.80 10.00
CA LYS A 658 1.63 34.50 11.24
C LYS A 658 1.06 33.56 12.29
N ILE A 659 1.57 33.65 13.51
CA ILE A 659 1.02 33.02 14.70
C ILE A 659 0.68 34.07 15.75
N GLN A 660 -0.43 33.88 16.46
CA GLN A 660 -0.85 34.80 17.52
C GLN A 660 -1.25 34.03 18.76
N PHE A 661 -0.96 34.59 19.93
CA PHE A 661 -1.34 34.06 21.22
C PHE A 661 -1.36 35.16 22.26
N PHE A 662 -2.03 34.92 23.38
CA PHE A 662 -2.08 35.88 24.47
C PHE A 662 -1.16 35.47 25.61
N ILE A 663 -0.42 36.44 26.14
CA ILE A 663 0.34 36.29 27.38
C ILE A 663 -0.42 37.02 28.49
N THR A 664 -0.63 36.35 29.62
CA THR A 664 -1.25 36.95 30.80
C THR A 664 -0.20 37.51 31.75
N LYS A 665 -0.60 38.48 32.58
CA LYS A 665 0.26 39.18 33.54
C LYS A 665 1.13 38.27 34.41
N LYS A 666 0.63 37.07 34.75
CA LYS A 666 1.37 35.98 35.43
C LYS A 666 2.79 35.74 34.88
N TYR A 667 2.97 35.86 33.56
CA TYR A 667 4.23 35.54 32.90
C TYR A 667 5.25 36.68 32.93
N PHE A 668 4.83 37.92 33.24
CA PHE A 668 5.65 39.11 33.06
C PHE A 668 5.64 40.13 34.19
N GLU A 669 4.74 40.02 35.16
CA GLU A 669 4.61 40.98 36.27
C GLU A 669 5.89 41.18 37.10
N LYS A 670 6.71 40.14 37.22
CA LYS A 670 7.96 40.14 37.98
C LYS A 670 9.21 39.95 37.12
N ALA A 671 9.05 39.91 35.79
CA ALA A 671 10.14 39.62 34.86
C ALA A 671 10.55 40.90 34.14
N LYS A 672 11.86 41.17 34.04
CA LYS A 672 12.38 42.25 33.18
C LYS A 672 12.26 41.88 31.69
N ASP A 673 12.49 40.60 31.40
CA ASP A 673 12.39 40.03 30.06
C ASP A 673 11.68 38.68 30.10
N ILE A 674 11.07 38.32 28.97
CA ILE A 674 10.42 37.04 28.73
C ILE A 674 11.09 36.36 27.55
N SER A 675 11.34 35.05 27.69
CA SER A 675 11.77 34.19 26.58
C SER A 675 10.56 33.59 25.87
N ILE A 676 10.52 33.72 24.55
CA ILE A 676 9.58 33.05 23.67
C ILE A 676 10.35 32.10 22.75
N LYS A 677 10.08 30.81 22.86
CA LYS A 677 10.63 29.80 21.97
C LYS A 677 9.56 29.31 21.01
N VAL A 678 9.78 29.50 19.71
CA VAL A 678 8.97 28.89 18.65
C VAL A 678 9.64 27.59 18.25
N TYR A 679 8.88 26.51 18.14
CA TYR A 679 9.39 25.21 17.71
C TYR A 679 8.31 24.43 16.99
N MET A 680 8.68 23.39 16.25
CA MET A 680 7.76 22.42 15.70
C MET A 680 7.89 21.09 16.41
N SER A 681 6.77 20.40 16.56
CA SER A 681 6.77 19.03 17.09
C SER A 681 5.73 18.22 16.35
N ASP A 682 6.19 17.14 15.74
CA ASP A 682 5.34 16.19 15.02
C ASP A 682 4.62 15.22 15.98
N THR A 683 3.79 14.35 15.41
CA THR A 683 3.03 13.33 16.17
C THR A 683 3.90 12.19 16.69
N LEU A 684 5.10 11.99 16.11
CA LEU A 684 6.12 11.06 16.59
C LEU A 684 6.99 11.65 17.72
N LYS A 685 6.70 12.89 18.14
CA LYS A 685 7.43 13.67 19.16
C LYS A 685 8.84 14.08 18.75
N ASN A 686 9.17 14.04 17.46
CA ASN A 686 10.37 14.72 16.96
C ASN A 686 10.18 16.22 17.10
N VAL A 687 11.26 16.94 17.44
CA VAL A 687 11.24 18.37 17.70
C VAL A 687 12.24 19.06 16.80
N VAL A 688 11.79 20.14 16.14
CA VAL A 688 12.64 21.08 15.42
C VAL A 688 12.55 22.42 16.13
N ASP A 689 13.65 22.83 16.75
CA ASP A 689 13.72 24.09 17.47
C ASP A 689 13.90 25.26 16.51
N GLY A 690 13.17 26.34 16.76
CA GLY A 690 13.33 27.63 16.10
C GLY A 690 14.11 28.62 16.98
N PRO A 691 14.24 29.87 16.52
CA PRO A 691 14.94 30.90 17.27
C PRO A 691 14.19 31.23 18.57
N GLU A 692 14.97 31.52 19.61
CA GLU A 692 14.48 32.05 20.87
C GLU A 692 14.42 33.58 20.80
N LEU A 693 13.23 34.14 21.02
CA LEU A 693 12.98 35.57 20.99
C LEU A 693 12.91 36.10 22.43
N LYS A 694 13.38 37.32 22.65
CA LYS A 694 13.25 38.01 23.94
C LYS A 694 12.33 39.22 23.80
N LEU A 695 11.40 39.35 24.75
CA LEU A 695 10.55 40.53 24.90
C LEU A 695 10.83 41.20 26.23
N SER A 696 11.07 42.51 26.21
CA SER A 696 11.22 43.28 27.45
C SER A 696 9.87 43.67 28.03
N VAL A 697 9.81 43.87 29.34
CA VAL A 697 8.60 44.26 30.07
C VAL A 697 8.83 45.64 30.66
N LYS A 698 7.88 46.57 30.46
CA LYS A 698 7.97 47.96 30.93
C LYS A 698 6.72 48.42 31.67
#